data_AF-A0A7T1MK85-F1
#
_entry.id   AF-A0A7T1MK85-F1
#
_cell.length_a   1.000
_cell.length_b   1.000
_cell.length_c   1.000
_cell.angle_alpha   90.00
_cell.angle_beta   90.00
_cell.angle_gamma   90.00
#
_symmetry.space_group_name_H-M   'P 1'
#
loop_
_entity.id
_entity.type
_entity.pdbx_description
1 polymer ?
#
loop_
_entity_poly.entity_id
_entity_poly.type
_entity_poly.pdbx_seq_one_letter_code
_entity_poly.pdbx_strand_id
1 'polypeptide(L)'
;MPVMLDSLLENARLALERGDLNDAETLLQRCLQLEPDHGAAHHLLGKTLLAMGRPEEALHHQRCSCRCDPALGWNWFAAAELLQRKQRWREAADHLQRAADALPTEQPWIEDLARQTWLQYHCGGEDLSRGLGPAAYQYWIQYREPRLPDPAVPLLDPWWQPEPLKEWPRDGWLLLLGDQCRLRPGALQAVEQWLAEQDGKATPHLIYADEDRLSDDGSRLDPWFKPGWCDDSFWGTPWLDSFSAWSIPWLRDRQLPLPPSDPQQRFRWILNALHQKPVIAHVAQVLVHGPPGPIPAAECWDRAAALRDHLEAGQEAIKTVEPMGAAGFRLQWALPPRVSCEVIIPTRDRAELLQPCLQRLWDTTSHLHCRVTIVDNGSQEPATQTLLADWTARLGPGLRVMADPGPFNWSRLNNRAARPSQADLLLFMNNDVEAIRPGWLEAMAGQALRPAIGCVGAVLTYPDGSLQHAGIVVGMAGGADHAYRGLGVEHPVHRGRSRFLTNWGAVTGACLMVRRELFLRHGGFDERLPVEFNDVDFCLRLGAVGYRHVVTPEAVLLHRESQSRDAQGSTTAAAALERVRRRWKARLHATSPWWPAASARNSADGRPREFCPPGWWLGDRMVGPQGQPWGSS
;
A
#
# COMPACT_ATOMS: atom_id res chain seq x y z
N MET A 1 -33.57 56.00 -0.60
CA MET A 1 -32.69 54.97 -1.21
C MET A 1 -32.73 53.64 -0.46
N PRO A 2 -32.60 53.55 0.88
CA PRO A 2 -32.52 52.25 1.58
C PRO A 2 -33.74 51.35 1.35
N VAL A 3 -34.95 51.91 1.49
CA VAL A 3 -36.24 51.21 1.29
C VAL A 3 -36.41 50.65 -0.14
N MET A 4 -35.78 51.27 -1.14
CA MET A 4 -35.85 50.82 -2.53
C MET A 4 -34.89 49.64 -2.78
N LEU A 5 -33.74 49.62 -2.11
CA LEU A 5 -32.74 48.56 -2.22
C LEU A 5 -33.24 47.25 -1.59
N ASP A 6 -33.80 47.32 -0.38
CA ASP A 6 -34.37 46.17 0.33
C ASP A 6 -35.51 45.53 -0.46
N SER A 7 -36.37 46.37 -1.05
CA SER A 7 -37.48 45.93 -1.92
C SER A 7 -36.97 45.22 -3.18
N LEU A 8 -35.92 45.74 -3.83
CA LEU A 8 -35.31 45.08 -5.00
C LEU A 8 -34.68 43.74 -4.64
N LEU A 9 -33.98 43.66 -3.51
CA LEU A 9 -33.33 42.43 -3.05
C LEU A 9 -34.35 41.35 -2.69
N GLU A 10 -35.44 41.73 -2.01
CA GLU A 10 -36.51 40.79 -1.63
C GLU A 10 -37.27 40.29 -2.86
N ASN A 11 -37.58 41.16 -3.82
CA ASN A 11 -38.19 40.74 -5.08
C ASN A 11 -37.27 39.80 -5.88
N ALA A 12 -35.96 40.06 -5.88
CA ALA A 12 -34.99 39.16 -6.51
C ALA A 12 -34.96 37.76 -5.85
N ARG A 13 -35.10 37.68 -4.52
CA ARG A 13 -35.20 36.40 -3.80
C ARG A 13 -36.47 35.64 -4.20
N LEU A 14 -37.60 36.32 -4.24
CA LEU A 14 -38.88 35.72 -4.67
C LEU A 14 -38.83 35.24 -6.12
N ALA A 15 -38.16 35.97 -7.01
CA ALA A 15 -37.94 35.54 -8.40
C ALA A 15 -37.08 34.26 -8.46
N LEU A 16 -36.01 34.19 -7.65
CA LEU A 16 -35.18 32.98 -7.51
C LEU A 16 -35.96 31.78 -6.98
N GLU A 17 -36.82 31.96 -5.97
CA GLU A 17 -37.67 30.90 -5.42
C GLU A 17 -38.66 30.35 -6.46
N ARG A 18 -39.11 31.20 -7.39
CA ARG A 18 -39.99 30.80 -8.51
C ARG A 18 -39.24 30.22 -9.69
N GLY A 19 -37.90 30.18 -9.65
CA GLY A 19 -37.06 29.73 -10.76
C GLY A 19 -36.98 30.71 -11.93
N ASP A 20 -37.45 31.96 -11.77
CA ASP A 20 -37.37 32.99 -12.82
C ASP A 20 -36.00 33.68 -12.76
N LEU A 21 -35.01 33.00 -13.35
CA LEU A 21 -33.62 33.43 -13.28
C LEU A 21 -33.41 34.79 -13.98
N ASN A 22 -34.10 35.06 -15.09
CA ASN A 22 -33.92 36.31 -15.87
C ASN A 22 -34.44 37.54 -15.11
N ASP A 23 -35.59 37.41 -14.44
CA ASP A 23 -36.13 38.47 -13.61
C ASP A 23 -35.25 38.72 -12.39
N ALA A 24 -34.77 37.64 -11.74
CA ALA A 24 -33.80 37.73 -10.66
C ALA A 24 -32.50 38.46 -11.07
N GLU A 25 -31.90 38.12 -12.23
CA GLU A 25 -30.70 38.81 -12.73
C GLU A 25 -30.96 40.30 -12.93
N THR A 26 -32.09 40.67 -13.55
CA THR A 26 -32.44 42.07 -13.83
C THR A 26 -32.58 42.88 -12.54
N LEU A 27 -33.29 42.33 -11.55
CA LEU A 27 -33.49 42.97 -10.25
C LEU A 27 -32.18 43.15 -9.48
N LEU A 28 -31.29 42.15 -9.53
CA LEU A 28 -30.00 42.17 -8.85
C LEU A 28 -29.00 43.13 -9.54
N GLN A 29 -28.99 43.20 -10.87
CA GLN A 29 -28.20 44.21 -11.59
C GLN A 29 -28.65 45.63 -11.24
N ARG A 30 -29.96 45.87 -11.10
CA ARG A 30 -30.49 47.16 -10.67
C ARG A 30 -30.12 47.49 -9.23
N CYS A 31 -30.07 46.48 -8.34
CA CYS A 31 -29.56 46.63 -6.99
C CYS A 31 -28.09 47.10 -7.00
N LEU A 32 -27.24 46.47 -7.81
CA LEU A 32 -25.81 46.83 -7.95
C LEU A 32 -25.57 48.15 -8.69
N GLN A 33 -26.51 48.64 -9.51
CA GLN A 33 -26.44 50.00 -10.06
C GLN A 33 -26.65 51.08 -9.00
N LEU A 34 -27.51 50.80 -8.01
CA LEU A 34 -27.79 51.72 -6.91
C LEU A 34 -26.70 51.66 -5.83
N GLU A 35 -26.20 50.46 -5.54
CA GLU A 35 -25.14 50.24 -4.58
C GLU A 35 -24.14 49.20 -5.13
N PRO A 36 -23.06 49.66 -5.81
CA PRO A 36 -22.09 48.77 -6.45
C PRO A 36 -21.37 47.80 -5.51
N ASP A 37 -21.17 48.18 -4.24
CA ASP A 37 -20.46 47.38 -3.25
C ASP A 37 -21.42 46.59 -2.32
N HIS A 38 -22.62 46.25 -2.80
CA HIS A 38 -23.61 45.53 -1.99
C HIS A 38 -23.38 44.00 -1.98
N GLY A 39 -22.82 43.49 -0.88
CA GLY A 39 -22.38 42.10 -0.74
C GLY A 39 -23.45 41.04 -1.02
N ALA A 40 -24.66 41.19 -0.49
CA ALA A 40 -25.75 40.21 -0.67
C ALA A 40 -26.33 40.21 -2.10
N ALA A 41 -26.29 41.36 -2.79
CA ALA A 41 -26.77 41.46 -4.18
C ALA A 41 -25.78 40.76 -5.12
N HIS A 42 -24.48 40.96 -4.90
CA HIS A 42 -23.43 40.20 -5.59
C HIS A 42 -23.54 38.69 -5.33
N HIS A 43 -23.83 38.28 -4.09
CA HIS A 43 -24.01 36.86 -3.75
C HIS A 43 -25.14 36.20 -4.56
N LEU A 44 -26.34 36.80 -4.49
CA LEU A 44 -27.52 36.27 -5.17
C LEU A 44 -27.31 36.27 -6.68
N LEU A 45 -26.67 37.31 -7.23
CA LEU A 45 -26.40 37.38 -8.67
C LEU A 45 -25.41 36.30 -9.11
N GLY A 46 -24.38 36.04 -8.30
CA GLY A 46 -23.46 34.93 -8.54
C GLY A 46 -24.16 33.57 -8.58
N LYS A 47 -25.12 33.32 -7.67
CA LYS A 47 -25.95 32.10 -7.68
C LYS A 47 -26.85 32.02 -8.91
N THR A 48 -27.53 33.12 -9.26
CA THR A 48 -28.41 33.19 -10.43
C THR A 48 -27.64 32.88 -11.72
N LEU A 49 -26.49 33.52 -11.91
CA LEU A 49 -25.65 33.32 -13.11
C LEU A 49 -25.10 31.91 -13.21
N LEU A 50 -24.77 31.28 -12.07
CA LEU A 50 -24.35 29.88 -12.06
C LEU A 50 -25.49 28.96 -12.50
N ALA A 51 -26.72 29.18 -12.03
CA ALA A 51 -27.91 28.43 -12.45
C ALA A 51 -28.24 28.61 -13.94
N MET A 52 -27.89 29.77 -14.52
CA MET A 52 -27.99 30.05 -15.95
C MET A 52 -26.84 29.47 -16.80
N GLY A 53 -25.86 28.80 -16.19
CA GLY A 53 -24.70 28.27 -16.92
C GLY A 53 -23.64 29.31 -17.29
N ARG A 54 -23.55 30.43 -16.56
CA ARG A 54 -22.58 31.53 -16.75
C ARG A 54 -21.53 31.58 -15.61
N PRO A 55 -20.61 30.59 -15.51
CA PRO A 55 -19.73 30.42 -14.36
C PRO A 55 -18.63 31.49 -14.20
N GLU A 56 -18.19 32.15 -15.28
CA GLU A 56 -17.18 33.22 -15.19
C GLU A 56 -17.73 34.48 -14.54
N GLU A 57 -18.93 34.88 -14.95
CA GLU A 57 -19.63 36.03 -14.40
C GLU A 57 -20.06 35.74 -12.96
N ALA A 58 -20.49 34.51 -12.67
CA ALA A 58 -20.74 34.05 -11.31
C ALA A 58 -19.50 34.19 -10.42
N LEU A 59 -18.32 33.74 -10.87
CA LEU A 59 -17.07 33.87 -10.11
C LEU A 59 -16.68 35.33 -9.86
N HIS A 60 -16.89 36.21 -10.85
CA HIS A 60 -16.68 37.65 -10.67
C HIS A 60 -17.54 38.19 -9.53
N HIS A 61 -18.84 37.92 -9.56
CA HIS A 61 -19.76 38.41 -8.52
C HIS A 61 -19.50 37.77 -7.15
N GLN A 62 -19.10 36.50 -7.07
CA GLN A 62 -18.72 35.92 -5.78
C GLN A 62 -17.46 36.57 -5.21
N ARG A 63 -16.46 36.91 -6.03
CA ARG A 63 -15.31 37.69 -5.55
C ARG A 63 -15.70 39.08 -5.08
N CYS A 64 -16.61 39.77 -5.79
CA CYS A 64 -17.11 41.07 -5.36
C CYS A 64 -17.84 40.94 -4.01
N SER A 65 -18.73 39.95 -3.88
CA SER A 65 -19.43 39.67 -2.62
C SER A 65 -18.47 39.43 -1.46
N CYS A 66 -17.45 38.59 -1.67
CA CYS A 66 -16.42 38.30 -0.68
C CYS A 66 -15.61 39.54 -0.24
N ARG A 67 -15.39 40.50 -1.15
CA ARG A 67 -14.72 41.78 -0.82
C ARG A 67 -15.63 42.72 -0.02
N CYS A 68 -16.91 42.76 -0.36
CA CYS A 68 -17.88 43.68 0.25
C CYS A 68 -18.29 43.21 1.65
N ASP A 69 -18.47 41.91 1.82
CA ASP A 69 -18.84 41.30 3.10
C ASP A 69 -18.02 40.02 3.36
N PRO A 70 -16.82 40.17 3.97
CA PRO A 70 -15.95 39.04 4.27
C PRO A 70 -16.54 38.03 5.26
N ALA A 71 -17.58 38.39 6.03
CA ALA A 71 -18.21 37.51 7.02
C ALA A 71 -19.16 36.48 6.38
N LEU A 72 -19.54 36.67 5.11
CA LEU A 72 -20.31 35.70 4.34
C LEU A 72 -19.43 34.53 3.87
N GLY A 73 -19.06 33.64 4.79
CA GLY A 73 -18.16 32.51 4.52
C GLY A 73 -18.60 31.57 3.40
N TRP A 74 -19.91 31.40 3.18
CA TRP A 74 -20.42 30.59 2.07
C TRP A 74 -20.09 31.16 0.67
N ASN A 75 -19.78 32.45 0.57
CA ASN A 75 -19.40 33.07 -0.70
C ASN A 75 -17.96 32.78 -1.04
N TRP A 76 -17.11 32.79 -0.01
CA TRP A 76 -15.74 32.30 -0.12
C TRP A 76 -15.73 30.83 -0.57
N PHE A 77 -16.60 29.99 0.00
CA PHE A 77 -16.76 28.60 -0.40
C PHE A 77 -17.21 28.45 -1.87
N ALA A 78 -18.30 29.12 -2.27
CA ALA A 78 -18.82 29.05 -3.63
C ALA A 78 -17.81 29.56 -4.68
N ALA A 79 -17.07 30.62 -4.36
CA ALA A 79 -15.97 31.09 -5.21
C ALA A 79 -14.87 30.03 -5.35
N ALA A 80 -14.52 29.34 -4.25
CA ALA A 80 -13.53 28.28 -4.28
C ALA A 80 -13.94 27.10 -5.16
N GLU A 81 -15.20 26.63 -5.10
CA GLU A 81 -15.69 25.55 -5.96
C GLU A 81 -15.55 25.89 -7.45
N LEU A 82 -15.89 27.13 -7.83
CA LEU A 82 -15.74 27.62 -9.19
C LEU A 82 -14.26 27.68 -9.61
N LEU A 83 -13.37 28.07 -8.70
CA LEU A 83 -11.93 28.09 -8.92
C LEU A 83 -11.35 26.68 -9.07
N GLN A 84 -11.81 25.71 -8.27
CA GLN A 84 -11.41 24.29 -8.38
C GLN A 84 -11.80 23.70 -9.74
N ARG A 85 -13.04 23.95 -10.21
CA ARG A 85 -13.48 23.52 -11.56
C ARG A 85 -12.61 24.07 -12.68
N LYS A 86 -12.03 25.26 -12.47
CA LYS A 86 -11.08 25.92 -13.37
C LYS A 86 -9.63 25.55 -13.11
N GLN A 87 -9.36 24.64 -12.18
CA GLN A 87 -8.02 24.23 -11.76
C GLN A 87 -7.14 25.39 -11.23
N ARG A 88 -7.77 26.45 -10.72
CA ARG A 88 -7.10 27.60 -10.08
C ARG A 88 -6.87 27.30 -8.60
N TRP A 89 -6.10 26.25 -8.34
CA TRP A 89 -5.97 25.61 -7.02
C TRP A 89 -5.48 26.55 -5.91
N ARG A 90 -4.49 27.41 -6.17
CA ARG A 90 -3.98 28.37 -5.16
C ARG A 90 -5.07 29.30 -4.67
N GLU A 91 -5.77 29.94 -5.60
CA GLU A 91 -6.83 30.87 -5.26
C GLU A 91 -7.99 30.15 -4.58
N ALA A 92 -8.34 28.95 -5.05
CA ALA A 92 -9.36 28.13 -4.42
C ALA A 92 -9.01 27.81 -2.95
N ALA A 93 -7.76 27.42 -2.67
CA ALA A 93 -7.29 27.15 -1.32
C ALA A 93 -7.34 28.40 -0.42
N ASP A 94 -6.91 29.56 -0.93
CA ASP A 94 -6.99 30.82 -0.19
C ASP A 94 -8.44 31.21 0.13
N HIS A 95 -9.38 30.97 -0.79
CA HIS A 95 -10.80 31.21 -0.57
C HIS A 95 -11.40 30.21 0.42
N LEU A 96 -11.02 28.93 0.38
CA LEU A 96 -11.47 27.94 1.37
C LEU A 96 -10.95 28.26 2.78
N GLN A 97 -9.72 28.74 2.92
CA GLN A 97 -9.21 29.16 4.23
C GLN A 97 -10.05 30.30 4.81
N ARG A 98 -10.36 31.32 3.99
CA ARG A 98 -11.25 32.43 4.39
C ARG A 98 -12.67 31.96 4.70
N ALA A 99 -13.17 30.97 3.95
CA ALA A 99 -14.46 30.36 4.23
C ALA A 99 -14.48 29.66 5.60
N ALA A 100 -13.41 28.94 5.94
CA ALA A 100 -13.26 28.26 7.22
C ALA A 100 -13.18 29.26 8.39
N ASP A 101 -12.40 30.34 8.22
CA ASP A 101 -12.28 31.41 9.22
C ASP A 101 -13.62 32.11 9.49
N ALA A 102 -14.49 32.21 8.48
CA ALA A 102 -15.81 32.87 8.57
C ALA A 102 -16.96 31.91 8.98
N LEU A 103 -16.77 30.59 8.95
CA LEU A 103 -17.79 29.58 9.27
C LEU A 103 -17.31 28.62 10.39
N PRO A 104 -17.25 29.06 11.66
CA PRO A 104 -16.66 28.28 12.75
C PRO A 104 -17.35 26.93 13.04
N THR A 105 -18.64 26.79 12.73
CA THR A 105 -19.37 25.51 12.86
C THR A 105 -18.99 24.49 11.78
N GLU A 106 -18.65 24.97 10.59
CA GLU A 106 -18.30 24.18 9.41
C GLU A 106 -16.78 24.08 9.20
N GLN A 107 -16.01 24.87 9.95
CA GLN A 107 -14.56 25.00 9.88
C GLN A 107 -13.83 23.66 9.75
N PRO A 108 -14.13 22.59 10.53
CA PRO A 108 -13.35 21.36 10.48
C PRO A 108 -13.30 20.69 9.09
N TRP A 109 -14.40 20.67 8.34
CA TRP A 109 -14.41 20.04 7.02
C TRP A 109 -13.98 21.00 5.91
N ILE A 110 -14.23 22.30 6.05
CA ILE A 110 -13.77 23.33 5.10
C ILE A 110 -12.24 23.46 5.16
N GLU A 111 -11.63 23.43 6.35
CA GLU A 111 -10.17 23.41 6.51
C GLU A 111 -9.54 22.17 5.89
N ASP A 112 -10.22 21.02 5.96
CA ASP A 112 -9.75 19.81 5.31
C ASP A 112 -9.79 19.95 3.78
N LEU A 113 -10.88 20.49 3.23
CA LEU A 113 -11.00 20.79 1.80
C LEU A 113 -9.97 21.85 1.35
N ALA A 114 -9.74 22.89 2.16
CA ALA A 114 -8.73 23.92 1.91
C ALA A 114 -7.34 23.28 1.79
N ARG A 115 -6.99 22.40 2.73
CA ARG A 115 -5.74 21.67 2.76
C ARG A 115 -5.57 20.75 1.55
N GLN A 116 -6.61 20.03 1.14
CA GLN A 116 -6.60 19.19 -0.06
C GLN A 116 -6.40 20.02 -1.33
N THR A 117 -7.08 21.16 -1.42
CA THR A 117 -6.98 22.08 -2.56
C THR A 117 -5.59 22.69 -2.63
N TRP A 118 -5.02 23.04 -1.47
CA TRP A 118 -3.66 23.56 -1.37
C TRP A 118 -2.62 22.49 -1.72
N LEU A 119 -2.87 21.25 -1.32
CA LEU A 119 -2.07 20.11 -1.74
C LEU A 119 -2.12 19.92 -3.27
N GLN A 120 -3.31 19.98 -3.88
CA GLN A 120 -3.49 19.88 -5.31
C GLN A 120 -2.74 20.98 -6.07
N TYR A 121 -2.70 22.19 -5.52
CA TYR A 121 -1.91 23.30 -6.06
C TYR A 121 -0.41 22.97 -6.10
N HIS A 122 0.16 22.54 -4.97
CA HIS A 122 1.59 22.30 -4.85
C HIS A 122 2.07 21.03 -5.54
N CYS A 123 1.24 20.00 -5.60
CA CYS A 123 1.55 18.79 -6.35
C CYS A 123 1.38 18.98 -7.86
N GLY A 124 0.91 20.14 -8.34
CA GLY A 124 0.79 20.42 -9.78
C GLY A 124 -0.09 19.43 -10.54
N GLY A 125 -1.02 18.75 -9.86
CA GLY A 125 -1.84 17.68 -10.44
C GLY A 125 -1.15 16.31 -10.54
N GLU A 126 0.00 16.10 -9.90
CA GLU A 126 0.65 14.78 -9.82
C GLU A 126 -0.30 13.72 -9.25
N ASP A 127 -0.37 12.58 -9.94
CA ASP A 127 -1.11 11.41 -9.48
C ASP A 127 -0.32 10.68 -8.39
N LEU A 128 -0.63 11.00 -7.13
CA LEU A 128 0.02 10.42 -5.95
C LEU A 128 -0.20 8.91 -5.80
N SER A 129 -1.15 8.32 -6.53
CA SER A 129 -1.33 6.86 -6.55
C SER A 129 -0.16 6.14 -7.21
N ARG A 130 0.64 6.84 -8.01
CA ARG A 130 1.87 6.31 -8.61
C ARG A 130 3.10 6.52 -7.72
N GLY A 131 2.92 7.03 -6.50
CA GLY A 131 3.98 7.32 -5.56
C GLY A 131 4.25 8.83 -5.44
N LEU A 132 5.29 9.20 -4.71
CA LEU A 132 5.69 10.60 -4.62
C LEU A 132 6.42 11.05 -5.88
N GLY A 133 5.73 11.86 -6.69
CA GLY A 133 6.38 12.61 -7.76
C GLY A 133 7.25 13.76 -7.23
N PRO A 134 8.05 14.41 -8.10
CA PRO A 134 8.93 15.50 -7.70
C PRO A 134 8.23 16.67 -6.99
N ALA A 135 7.09 17.14 -7.52
CA ALA A 135 6.39 18.30 -6.94
C ALA A 135 5.80 17.95 -5.56
N ALA A 136 5.17 16.78 -5.45
CA ALA A 136 4.66 16.28 -4.18
C ALA A 136 5.78 16.06 -3.17
N TYR A 137 6.94 15.57 -3.61
CA TYR A 137 8.07 15.38 -2.71
C TYR A 137 8.64 16.71 -2.21
N GLN A 138 8.78 17.72 -3.08
CA GLN A 138 9.20 19.06 -2.67
C GLN A 138 8.25 19.67 -1.64
N TYR A 139 6.95 19.51 -1.85
CA TYR A 139 5.95 19.90 -0.85
C TYR A 139 6.16 19.17 0.48
N TRP A 140 6.35 17.85 0.44
CA TRP A 140 6.56 17.05 1.64
C TRP A 140 7.80 17.52 2.40
N ILE A 141 8.91 17.74 1.71
CA ILE A 141 10.15 18.28 2.30
C ILE A 141 9.87 19.63 2.99
N GLN A 142 9.16 20.53 2.32
CA GLN A 142 8.94 21.88 2.83
C GLN A 142 8.02 21.93 4.07
N TYR A 143 6.98 21.08 4.11
CA TYR A 143 5.89 21.25 5.07
C TYR A 143 5.61 20.06 5.99
N ARG A 144 6.23 18.90 5.74
CA ARG A 144 5.89 17.63 6.41
C ARG A 144 7.09 16.86 6.93
N GLU A 145 8.23 16.96 6.26
CA GLU A 145 9.43 16.27 6.70
C GLU A 145 9.88 16.79 8.08
N PRO A 146 10.13 15.88 9.05
CA PRO A 146 10.71 16.27 10.32
C PRO A 146 12.05 16.95 10.12
N ARG A 147 12.27 18.07 10.80
CA ARG A 147 13.59 18.69 10.86
C ARG A 147 14.54 17.76 11.60
N LEU A 148 15.69 17.51 11.01
CA LEU A 148 16.79 16.86 11.71
C LEU A 148 17.35 17.81 12.77
N PRO A 149 17.91 17.29 13.88
CA PRO A 149 18.56 18.13 14.87
C PRO A 149 19.65 18.98 14.25
N ASP A 150 19.84 20.19 14.75
CA ASP A 150 20.98 21.00 14.37
C ASP A 150 22.26 20.21 14.66
N PRO A 151 23.26 20.23 13.76
CA PRO A 151 24.52 19.54 14.00
C PRO A 151 25.20 20.19 15.22
N ALA A 152 25.01 19.59 16.39
CA ALA A 152 25.41 20.15 17.68
C ALA A 152 26.93 20.29 17.84
N VAL A 153 27.69 19.61 16.99
CA VAL A 153 29.15 19.68 16.87
C VAL A 153 29.46 19.38 15.39
N PRO A 154 30.44 20.05 14.74
CA PRO A 154 31.05 19.41 13.58
C PRO A 154 31.43 18.00 14.01
N LEU A 155 31.09 16.98 13.21
CA LEU A 155 31.68 15.64 13.34
C LEU A 155 33.14 15.88 13.72
N LEU A 156 33.51 15.58 14.98
CA LEU A 156 34.88 15.79 15.48
C LEU A 156 35.78 15.32 14.35
N ASP A 157 36.69 16.20 13.90
CA ASP A 157 37.56 16.02 12.73
C ASP A 157 37.65 14.55 12.39
N PRO A 158 37.17 14.12 11.21
CA PRO A 158 36.87 12.72 10.95
C PRO A 158 37.95 11.87 11.60
N TRP A 159 37.56 11.01 12.54
CA TRP A 159 38.48 10.05 13.14
C TRP A 159 38.98 9.03 12.11
N TRP A 160 38.75 9.29 10.81
CA TRP A 160 39.43 8.66 9.70
C TRP A 160 40.93 8.80 9.95
N GLN A 161 41.51 7.73 10.44
CA GLN A 161 42.86 7.44 10.04
C GLN A 161 42.76 7.23 8.51
N PRO A 162 43.52 7.99 7.69
CA PRO A 162 43.66 7.67 6.27
C PRO A 162 44.24 6.27 6.05
N GLU A 163 44.73 5.63 7.11
CA GLU A 163 45.06 4.20 7.12
C GLU A 163 43.85 3.33 7.45
N PRO A 164 43.66 2.19 6.76
CA PRO A 164 42.64 1.23 7.13
C PRO A 164 42.80 0.85 8.61
N LEU A 165 41.67 0.83 9.35
CA LEU A 165 41.63 0.24 10.69
C LEU A 165 42.37 -1.11 10.63
N LYS A 166 43.31 -1.33 11.55
CA LYS A 166 44.04 -2.60 11.65
C LYS A 166 43.32 -3.57 12.58
N GLU A 167 42.59 -3.04 13.55
CA GLU A 167 41.82 -3.77 14.56
C GLU A 167 40.53 -3.02 14.90
N TRP A 168 39.56 -3.71 15.49
CA TRP A 168 38.30 -3.11 15.95
C TRP A 168 38.54 -2.16 17.13
N PRO A 169 37.94 -0.95 17.12
CA PRO A 169 37.84 -0.12 18.32
C PRO A 169 37.11 -0.83 19.47
N ARG A 170 37.25 -0.30 20.69
CA ARG A 170 36.56 -0.88 21.86
C ARG A 170 35.06 -0.68 21.83
N ASP A 171 34.63 0.54 21.55
CA ASP A 171 33.25 0.99 21.66
C ASP A 171 32.86 1.84 20.45
N GLY A 172 31.57 2.14 20.32
CA GLY A 172 31.03 3.01 19.28
C GLY A 172 30.30 2.28 18.15
N TRP A 173 30.14 2.99 17.04
CA TRP A 173 29.40 2.54 15.87
C TRP A 173 30.25 2.66 14.61
N LEU A 174 30.22 1.60 13.79
CA LEU A 174 30.76 1.60 12.44
C LEU A 174 29.68 2.09 11.49
N LEU A 175 29.94 3.18 10.78
CA LEU A 175 29.08 3.67 9.72
C LEU A 175 29.59 3.17 8.36
N LEU A 176 28.75 2.44 7.64
CA LEU A 176 28.96 2.11 6.24
C LEU A 176 28.16 3.09 5.38
N LEU A 177 28.88 3.86 4.56
CA LEU A 177 28.32 4.78 3.58
C LEU A 177 28.69 4.28 2.18
N GLY A 178 27.70 4.16 1.30
CA GLY A 178 27.91 3.78 -0.09
C GLY A 178 28.76 4.81 -0.83
N ASP A 179 29.41 4.40 -1.92
CA ASP A 179 30.13 5.36 -2.77
C ASP A 179 29.16 6.43 -3.29
N GLN A 180 29.63 7.67 -3.35
CA GLN A 180 28.85 8.86 -3.73
C GLN A 180 27.60 9.15 -2.86
N CYS A 181 27.32 8.35 -1.83
CA CYS A 181 26.26 8.63 -0.87
C CYS A 181 26.66 9.80 0.03
N ARG A 182 25.68 10.61 0.43
CA ARG A 182 25.92 11.77 1.30
C ARG A 182 24.96 11.74 2.48
N LEU A 183 25.49 11.86 3.69
CA LEU A 183 24.65 12.05 4.87
C LEU A 183 23.99 13.43 4.82
N ARG A 184 22.72 13.50 5.23
CA ARG A 184 22.07 14.78 5.47
C ARG A 184 22.70 15.49 6.67
N PRO A 185 22.80 16.82 6.66
CA PRO A 185 23.11 17.59 7.86
C PRO A 185 22.14 17.21 9.00
N GLY A 186 22.67 16.92 10.18
CA GLY A 186 21.88 16.46 11.33
C GLY A 186 21.57 14.95 11.37
N ALA A 187 21.96 14.17 10.34
CA ALA A 187 21.62 12.75 10.27
C ALA A 187 22.19 11.91 11.42
N LEU A 188 23.44 12.17 11.83
CA LEU A 188 24.06 11.42 12.91
C LEU A 188 23.45 11.79 14.27
N GLN A 189 23.17 13.08 14.49
CA GLN A 189 22.47 13.55 15.69
C GLN A 189 21.07 12.94 15.78
N ALA A 190 20.38 12.77 14.65
CA ALA A 190 19.09 12.07 14.61
C ALA A 190 19.22 10.59 15.01
N VAL A 191 20.28 9.90 14.58
CA VAL A 191 20.56 8.52 15.00
C VAL A 191 20.90 8.44 16.48
N GLU A 192 21.73 9.35 17.00
CA GLU A 192 22.10 9.43 18.42
C GLU A 192 20.88 9.71 19.30
N GLN A 193 20.05 10.67 18.91
CA GLN A 193 18.80 10.97 19.60
C GLN A 193 17.87 9.76 19.58
N TRP A 194 17.69 9.12 18.43
CA TRP A 194 16.85 7.94 18.30
C TRP A 194 17.36 6.78 19.18
N LEU A 195 18.69 6.57 19.24
CA LEU A 195 19.32 5.59 20.12
C LEU A 195 19.07 5.88 21.60
N ALA A 196 19.19 7.15 22.01
CA ALA A 196 18.89 7.57 23.37
C ALA A 196 17.41 7.33 23.74
N GLU A 197 16.49 7.54 22.80
CA GLU A 197 15.06 7.25 22.98
C GLU A 197 14.76 5.73 23.10
N GLN A 198 15.65 4.88 22.60
CA GLN A 198 15.56 3.42 22.73
C GLN A 198 16.21 2.87 24.00
N ASP A 199 16.86 3.71 24.82
CA ASP A 199 17.57 3.22 26.01
C ASP A 199 16.62 2.45 26.96
N GLY A 200 17.08 1.28 27.41
CA GLY A 200 16.26 0.32 28.16
C GLY A 200 15.30 -0.57 27.35
N LYS A 201 15.21 -0.41 26.02
CA LYS A 201 14.34 -1.20 25.11
C LYS A 201 15.14 -1.94 24.04
N ALA A 202 16.02 -2.84 24.46
CA ALA A 202 16.90 -3.68 23.61
C ALA A 202 17.73 -2.88 22.59
N THR A 203 19.01 -2.65 22.91
CA THR A 203 19.93 -1.91 22.03
C THR A 203 20.10 -2.62 20.68
N PRO A 204 19.87 -1.94 19.55
CA PRO A 204 20.08 -2.54 18.24
C PRO A 204 21.57 -2.76 17.97
N HIS A 205 21.86 -3.75 17.13
CA HIS A 205 23.19 -4.04 16.61
C HIS A 205 23.40 -3.46 15.20
N LEU A 206 22.31 -3.23 14.47
CA LEU A 206 22.27 -2.68 13.13
C LEU A 206 21.14 -1.65 13.02
N ILE A 207 21.44 -0.49 12.45
CA ILE A 207 20.49 0.56 12.12
C ILE A 207 20.57 0.88 10.62
N TYR A 208 19.41 1.05 9.99
CA TYR A 208 19.29 1.63 8.65
C TYR A 208 18.21 2.72 8.64
N ALA A 209 18.20 3.52 7.58
CA ALA A 209 17.31 4.67 7.46
C ALA A 209 16.73 4.82 6.06
N ASP A 210 15.71 5.67 5.91
CA ASP A 210 15.18 6.02 4.60
C ASP A 210 16.21 6.86 3.83
N GLU A 211 16.06 6.89 2.51
CA GLU A 211 16.95 7.64 1.62
C GLU A 211 16.17 8.32 0.52
N ASP A 212 16.81 9.28 -0.13
CA ASP A 212 16.38 9.85 -1.40
C ASP A 212 17.62 10.08 -2.28
N ARG A 213 17.49 10.85 -3.36
CA ARG A 213 18.59 11.20 -4.25
C ARG A 213 18.72 12.71 -4.38
N LEU A 214 19.90 13.17 -4.79
CA LEU A 214 20.12 14.55 -5.21
C LEU A 214 20.14 14.62 -6.74
N SER A 215 19.46 15.61 -7.31
CA SER A 215 19.69 16.03 -8.70
C SER A 215 21.01 16.77 -8.86
N ASP A 216 21.38 17.03 -10.12
CA ASP A 216 22.56 17.80 -10.50
C ASP A 216 22.59 19.22 -9.89
N ASP A 217 21.43 19.83 -9.64
CA ASP A 217 21.28 21.15 -9.00
C ASP A 217 21.26 21.07 -7.46
N GLY A 218 21.37 19.87 -6.87
CA GLY A 218 21.33 19.65 -5.43
C GLY A 218 19.92 19.56 -4.82
N SER A 219 18.85 19.61 -5.63
CA SER A 219 17.50 19.36 -5.13
C SER A 219 17.29 17.88 -4.78
N ARG A 220 16.40 17.60 -3.82
CA ARG A 220 16.10 16.23 -3.37
C ARG A 220 14.95 15.61 -4.17
N LEU A 221 15.10 14.37 -4.59
CA LEU A 221 14.14 13.63 -5.43
C LEU A 221 14.16 12.11 -5.19
N ASP A 222 13.18 11.39 -5.74
CA ASP A 222 13.08 9.92 -5.68
C ASP A 222 13.20 9.34 -4.25
N PRO A 223 12.28 9.69 -3.33
CA PRO A 223 12.31 9.17 -1.97
C PRO A 223 12.06 7.66 -1.94
N TRP A 224 12.85 6.98 -1.13
CA TRP A 224 12.65 5.58 -0.78
C TRP A 224 12.43 5.43 0.72
N PHE A 225 11.16 5.43 1.09
CA PHE A 225 10.71 5.03 2.42
C PHE A 225 10.75 3.51 2.51
N LYS A 226 11.67 3.00 3.32
CA LYS A 226 11.91 1.57 3.47
C LYS A 226 10.87 0.96 4.41
N PRO A 227 10.47 -0.31 4.20
CA PRO A 227 9.72 -1.05 5.20
C PRO A 227 10.59 -1.34 6.43
N GLY A 228 9.97 -1.83 7.51
CA GLY A 228 10.68 -2.47 8.60
C GLY A 228 11.39 -3.75 8.15
N TRP A 229 12.30 -4.26 8.98
CA TRP A 229 13.16 -5.37 8.57
C TRP A 229 12.38 -6.66 8.36
N CYS A 230 12.50 -7.23 7.17
CA CYS A 230 12.02 -8.57 6.84
C CYS A 230 13.02 -9.23 5.88
N ASP A 231 13.59 -10.39 6.24
CA ASP A 231 14.69 -10.99 5.48
C ASP A 231 14.31 -11.25 4.01
N ASP A 232 13.11 -11.80 3.75
CA ASP A 232 12.71 -12.15 2.38
C ASP A 232 12.56 -10.91 1.49
N SER A 233 12.01 -9.83 2.06
CA SER A 233 11.90 -8.53 1.38
C SER A 233 13.28 -7.91 1.14
N PHE A 234 14.18 -8.03 2.11
CA PHE A 234 15.55 -7.56 1.98
C PHE A 234 16.30 -8.34 0.89
N TRP A 235 16.16 -9.66 0.81
CA TRP A 235 16.81 -10.44 -0.23
C TRP A 235 16.29 -10.11 -1.62
N GLY A 236 14.99 -9.83 -1.77
CA GLY A 236 14.39 -9.40 -3.04
C GLY A 236 14.89 -8.02 -3.49
N THR A 237 15.08 -7.08 -2.55
CA THR A 237 15.55 -5.71 -2.82
C THR A 237 16.48 -5.21 -1.71
N PRO A 238 17.79 -5.54 -1.72
CA PRO A 238 18.68 -5.13 -0.62
C PRO A 238 18.82 -3.61 -0.48
N TRP A 239 18.98 -3.14 0.76
CA TRP A 239 18.92 -1.70 1.08
C TRP A 239 19.92 -1.18 2.10
N LEU A 240 20.96 -1.95 2.42
CA LEU A 240 21.97 -1.57 3.43
C LEU A 240 23.23 -0.93 2.84
N ASP A 241 23.34 -0.88 1.52
CA ASP A 241 24.53 -0.39 0.81
C ASP A 241 24.70 1.14 0.92
N SER A 242 23.61 1.89 0.81
CA SER A 242 23.65 3.36 0.88
C SER A 242 24.05 3.83 2.27
N PHE A 243 23.42 3.25 3.30
CA PHE A 243 23.66 3.59 4.70
C PHE A 243 23.32 2.42 5.60
N SER A 244 24.28 2.04 6.45
CA SER A 244 24.02 1.21 7.63
C SER A 244 24.98 1.57 8.76
N ALA A 245 24.48 1.55 10.00
CA ALA A 245 25.29 1.74 11.20
C ALA A 245 25.28 0.46 12.03
N TRP A 246 26.47 0.00 12.42
CA TRP A 246 26.68 -1.26 13.11
C TRP A 246 27.37 -1.06 14.46
N SER A 247 26.92 -1.76 15.49
CA SER A 247 27.55 -1.72 16.81
C SER A 247 28.94 -2.35 16.75
N ILE A 248 29.99 -1.58 17.05
CA ILE A 248 31.39 -2.07 17.06
C ILE A 248 31.59 -3.17 18.11
N PRO A 249 31.12 -3.03 19.38
CA PRO A 249 31.20 -4.11 20.36
C PRO A 249 30.61 -5.42 19.82
N TRP A 250 29.43 -5.35 19.18
CA TRP A 250 28.76 -6.53 18.64
C TRP A 250 29.54 -7.20 17.51
N LEU A 251 30.10 -6.42 16.58
CA LEU A 251 30.93 -6.92 15.47
C LEU A 251 32.21 -7.58 15.97
N ARG A 252 32.89 -6.92 16.92
CA ARG A 252 34.14 -7.40 17.54
C ARG A 252 33.92 -8.70 18.30
N ASP A 253 32.89 -8.77 19.13
CA ASP A 253 32.61 -9.94 19.97
C ASP A 253 32.29 -11.18 19.11
N ARG A 254 31.82 -10.98 17.88
CA ARG A 254 31.62 -12.02 16.85
C ARG A 254 32.83 -12.29 15.97
N GLN A 255 33.93 -11.57 16.19
CA GLN A 255 35.18 -11.72 15.46
C GLN A 255 35.03 -11.57 13.94
N LEU A 256 34.09 -10.71 13.50
CA LEU A 256 33.96 -10.40 12.08
C LEU A 256 35.20 -9.64 11.60
N PRO A 257 35.68 -9.87 10.36
CA PRO A 257 36.77 -9.07 9.80
C PRO A 257 36.31 -7.61 9.63
N LEU A 258 37.25 -6.68 9.52
CA LEU A 258 36.91 -5.30 9.16
C LEU A 258 36.28 -5.26 7.74
N PRO A 259 35.33 -4.34 7.50
CA PRO A 259 34.64 -4.26 6.22
C PRO A 259 35.65 -3.83 5.12
N PRO A 260 35.62 -4.48 3.95
CA PRO A 260 36.47 -4.10 2.83
C PRO A 260 35.99 -2.79 2.18
N SER A 261 36.93 -2.06 1.57
CA SER A 261 36.63 -0.83 0.83
C SER A 261 35.89 -1.11 -0.48
N ASP A 262 36.21 -2.23 -1.13
CA ASP A 262 35.58 -2.70 -2.37
C ASP A 262 34.07 -2.96 -2.18
N PRO A 263 33.17 -2.33 -2.97
CA PRO A 263 31.72 -2.48 -2.82
C PRO A 263 31.20 -3.92 -2.93
N GLN A 264 31.77 -4.73 -3.83
CA GLN A 264 31.37 -6.12 -4.03
C GLN A 264 31.67 -6.97 -2.80
N GLN A 265 32.90 -6.88 -2.29
CA GLN A 265 33.29 -7.57 -1.06
C GLN A 265 32.53 -7.02 0.16
N ARG A 266 32.15 -5.74 0.15
CA ARG A 266 31.36 -5.12 1.23
C ARG A 266 29.95 -5.70 1.29
N PHE A 267 29.29 -5.91 0.15
CA PHE A 267 27.98 -6.57 0.15
C PHE A 267 28.05 -8.00 0.72
N ARG A 268 29.07 -8.78 0.34
CA ARG A 268 29.35 -10.10 0.97
C ARG A 268 29.58 -9.98 2.47
N TRP A 269 30.33 -8.98 2.91
CA TRP A 269 30.56 -8.71 4.32
C TRP A 269 29.25 -8.41 5.08
N ILE A 270 28.38 -7.58 4.51
CA ILE A 270 27.05 -7.25 5.08
C ILE A 270 26.23 -8.54 5.26
N LEU A 271 26.17 -9.38 4.23
CA LEU A 271 25.46 -10.66 4.28
C LEU A 271 26.02 -11.60 5.37
N ASN A 272 27.35 -11.67 5.51
CA ASN A 272 27.99 -12.44 6.57
C ASN A 272 27.68 -11.90 7.96
N ALA A 273 27.65 -10.59 8.13
CA ALA A 273 27.25 -9.95 9.39
C ALA A 273 25.77 -10.25 9.71
N LEU A 274 24.86 -10.17 8.73
CA LEU A 274 23.46 -10.54 8.90
C LEU A 274 23.26 -12.01 9.33
N HIS A 275 24.13 -12.91 8.88
CA HIS A 275 24.10 -14.32 9.29
C HIS A 275 24.32 -14.50 10.81
N GLN A 276 24.95 -13.52 11.47
CA GLN A 276 25.13 -13.48 12.92
C GLN A 276 23.90 -12.98 13.69
N LYS A 277 22.77 -12.75 12.99
CA LYS A 277 21.44 -12.37 13.50
C LYS A 277 21.49 -11.13 14.40
N PRO A 278 21.88 -9.96 13.86
CA PRO A 278 21.83 -8.70 14.60
C PRO A 278 20.39 -8.36 15.03
N VAL A 279 20.26 -7.52 16.05
CA VAL A 279 18.99 -6.86 16.37
C VAL A 279 18.95 -5.63 15.47
N ILE A 280 17.93 -5.56 14.62
CA ILE A 280 17.89 -4.58 13.53
C ILE A 280 16.82 -3.54 13.81
N ALA A 281 17.16 -2.27 13.60
CA ALA A 281 16.24 -1.17 13.73
C ALA A 281 16.21 -0.29 12.47
N HIS A 282 15.04 0.31 12.24
CA HIS A 282 14.79 1.26 11.17
C HIS A 282 14.52 2.64 11.76
N VAL A 283 15.33 3.62 11.37
CA VAL A 283 15.02 5.03 11.59
C VAL A 283 14.23 5.51 10.38
N ALA A 284 12.90 5.61 10.53
CA ALA A 284 11.98 6.03 9.47
C ALA A 284 12.04 7.55 9.20
N GLN A 285 13.23 8.01 8.84
CA GLN A 285 13.56 9.36 8.42
C GLN A 285 14.54 9.26 7.26
N VAL A 286 14.45 10.17 6.29
CA VAL A 286 15.43 10.25 5.21
C VAL A 286 16.74 10.76 5.81
N LEU A 287 17.79 9.94 5.93
CA LEU A 287 19.05 10.37 6.56
C LEU A 287 20.23 10.43 5.59
N VAL A 288 20.06 9.81 4.41
CA VAL A 288 21.11 9.69 3.40
C VAL A 288 20.55 10.01 2.02
N HIS A 289 21.38 10.65 1.22
CA HIS A 289 21.20 10.78 -0.21
C HIS A 289 21.97 9.64 -0.89
N GLY A 290 21.26 8.72 -1.53
CA GLY A 290 21.82 7.62 -2.30
C GLY A 290 22.48 8.09 -3.60
N PRO A 291 23.19 7.19 -4.30
CA PRO A 291 23.94 7.55 -5.49
C PRO A 291 23.00 7.93 -6.65
N PRO A 292 23.46 8.81 -7.57
CA PRO A 292 22.64 9.34 -8.66
C PRO A 292 22.33 8.32 -9.77
N GLY A 293 22.90 7.11 -9.74
CA GLY A 293 22.85 6.16 -10.85
C GLY A 293 22.49 4.72 -10.47
N PRO A 294 22.11 3.89 -11.46
CA PRO A 294 21.91 2.46 -11.28
C PRO A 294 23.23 1.73 -11.02
N ILE A 295 23.16 0.57 -10.36
CA ILE A 295 24.32 -0.31 -10.17
C ILE A 295 24.73 -0.90 -11.54
N PRO A 296 26.03 -0.93 -11.90
CA PRO A 296 26.50 -1.58 -13.12
C PRO A 296 26.09 -3.05 -13.23
N ALA A 297 25.77 -3.51 -14.44
CA ALA A 297 25.23 -4.86 -14.66
C ALA A 297 26.16 -5.99 -14.21
N ALA A 298 27.48 -5.84 -14.36
CA ALA A 298 28.46 -6.82 -13.90
C ALA A 298 28.41 -6.99 -12.37
N GLU A 299 28.34 -5.87 -11.64
CA GLU A 299 28.22 -5.85 -10.18
C GLU A 299 26.91 -6.49 -9.71
N CYS A 300 25.81 -6.34 -10.47
CA CYS A 300 24.55 -7.01 -10.15
C CYS A 300 24.67 -8.54 -10.13
N TRP A 301 25.41 -9.14 -11.06
CA TRP A 301 25.62 -10.61 -11.08
C TRP A 301 26.51 -11.09 -9.95
N ASP A 302 27.55 -10.32 -9.62
CA ASP A 302 28.41 -10.62 -8.49
C ASP A 302 27.66 -10.58 -7.15
N ARG A 303 26.76 -9.59 -7.00
CA ARG A 303 25.85 -9.50 -5.84
C ARG A 303 24.86 -10.66 -5.82
N ALA A 304 24.35 -11.09 -6.97
CA ALA A 304 23.49 -12.28 -7.06
C ALA A 304 24.22 -13.54 -6.56
N ALA A 305 25.48 -13.73 -6.96
CA ALA A 305 26.32 -14.82 -6.46
C ALA A 305 26.56 -14.73 -4.95
N ALA A 306 26.86 -13.53 -4.43
CA ALA A 306 27.02 -13.30 -3.00
C ALA A 306 25.77 -13.63 -2.19
N LEU A 307 24.59 -13.22 -2.68
CA LEU A 307 23.31 -13.52 -2.04
C LEU A 307 23.00 -15.01 -2.09
N ARG A 308 23.29 -15.67 -3.21
CA ARG A 308 23.16 -17.13 -3.32
C ARG A 308 24.01 -17.84 -2.27
N ASP A 309 25.29 -17.51 -2.17
CA ASP A 309 26.21 -18.11 -1.19
C ASP A 309 25.69 -17.91 0.25
N HIS A 310 25.17 -16.72 0.56
CA HIS A 310 24.56 -16.40 1.85
C HIS A 310 23.33 -17.28 2.16
N LEU A 311 22.43 -17.44 1.19
CA LEU A 311 21.23 -18.25 1.34
C LEU A 311 21.58 -19.74 1.51
N GLU A 312 22.51 -20.25 0.70
CA GLU A 312 23.01 -21.62 0.82
C GLU A 312 23.68 -21.87 2.20
N ALA A 313 24.48 -20.92 2.68
CA ALA A 313 25.06 -20.98 4.04
C ALA A 313 23.98 -20.93 5.14
N GLY A 314 22.86 -20.23 4.89
CA GLY A 314 21.65 -20.24 5.71
C GLY A 314 20.80 -21.50 5.62
N GLN A 315 21.25 -22.52 4.87
CA GLN A 315 20.53 -23.77 4.59
C GLN A 315 19.20 -23.57 3.83
N GLU A 316 19.06 -22.46 3.12
CA GLU A 316 17.96 -22.27 2.18
C GLU A 316 18.24 -23.11 0.92
N ALA A 317 17.26 -23.89 0.48
CA ALA A 317 17.37 -24.69 -0.74
C ALA A 317 17.18 -23.82 -1.99
N ILE A 318 18.04 -22.81 -2.17
CA ILE A 318 17.93 -21.88 -3.30
C ILE A 318 18.34 -22.58 -4.61
N LYS A 319 17.56 -22.36 -5.68
CA LYS A 319 17.82 -22.88 -7.03
C LYS A 319 18.51 -21.84 -7.89
N THR A 320 17.94 -20.63 -7.95
CA THR A 320 18.48 -19.51 -8.73
C THR A 320 18.35 -18.19 -7.99
N VAL A 321 19.34 -17.33 -8.20
CA VAL A 321 19.34 -15.92 -7.84
C VAL A 321 19.76 -15.16 -9.09
N GLU A 322 18.86 -14.37 -9.65
CA GLU A 322 19.10 -13.61 -10.89
C GLU A 322 18.90 -12.12 -10.63
N PRO A 323 19.79 -11.24 -11.11
CA PRO A 323 19.60 -9.81 -10.97
C PRO A 323 18.37 -9.35 -11.77
N MET A 324 17.58 -8.47 -11.18
CA MET A 324 16.40 -7.88 -11.81
C MET A 324 16.43 -6.35 -11.66
N GLY A 325 16.57 -5.66 -12.78
CA GLY A 325 16.75 -4.21 -12.80
C GLY A 325 18.06 -3.77 -12.16
N ALA A 326 18.08 -2.54 -11.62
CA ALA A 326 19.29 -1.91 -11.12
C ALA A 326 19.71 -2.30 -9.69
N ALA A 327 18.86 -3.00 -8.90
CA ALA A 327 19.18 -3.25 -7.49
C ALA A 327 18.47 -4.43 -6.81
N GLY A 328 17.61 -5.18 -7.51
CA GLY A 328 16.86 -6.30 -6.90
C GLY A 328 17.19 -7.65 -7.51
N PHE A 329 16.60 -8.70 -6.94
CA PHE A 329 16.84 -10.08 -7.33
C PHE A 329 15.53 -10.85 -7.53
N ARG A 330 15.51 -11.68 -8.56
CA ARG A 330 14.56 -12.78 -8.71
C ARG A 330 15.13 -14.00 -7.99
N LEU A 331 14.32 -14.62 -7.14
CA LEU A 331 14.76 -15.70 -6.24
C LEU A 331 13.84 -16.92 -6.42
N GLN A 332 14.40 -18.07 -6.77
CA GLN A 332 13.65 -19.32 -6.88
C GLN A 332 14.25 -20.38 -5.98
N TRP A 333 13.40 -21.05 -5.21
CA TRP A 333 13.79 -22.18 -4.36
C TRP A 333 13.64 -23.50 -5.12
N ALA A 334 14.53 -24.44 -4.82
CA ALA A 334 14.51 -25.79 -5.32
C ALA A 334 13.36 -26.58 -4.67
N LEU A 335 12.73 -27.44 -5.46
CA LEU A 335 11.71 -28.36 -4.97
C LEU A 335 12.34 -29.72 -4.68
N PRO A 336 11.99 -30.36 -3.55
CA PRO A 336 12.28 -31.76 -3.34
C PRO A 336 11.63 -32.64 -4.45
N PRO A 337 12.24 -33.78 -4.83
CA PRO A 337 11.78 -34.58 -5.97
C PRO A 337 10.37 -35.17 -5.87
N ARG A 338 9.77 -35.21 -4.66
CA ARG A 338 8.48 -35.89 -4.39
C ARG A 338 7.49 -35.01 -3.62
N VAL A 339 7.47 -33.71 -3.88
CA VAL A 339 6.46 -32.84 -3.27
C VAL A 339 5.13 -32.99 -3.99
N SER A 340 4.09 -33.19 -3.19
CA SER A 340 2.71 -33.26 -3.64
C SER A 340 1.91 -32.03 -3.20
N CYS A 341 1.00 -31.58 -4.05
CA CYS A 341 0.10 -30.47 -3.77
C CYS A 341 -1.35 -30.91 -4.00
N GLU A 342 -2.24 -30.48 -3.10
CA GLU A 342 -3.67 -30.56 -3.32
C GLU A 342 -4.26 -29.17 -3.53
N VAL A 343 -4.80 -28.94 -4.72
CA VAL A 343 -5.47 -27.69 -5.11
C VAL A 343 -6.95 -27.83 -4.77
N ILE A 344 -7.45 -27.00 -3.87
CA ILE A 344 -8.82 -27.05 -3.35
C ILE A 344 -9.57 -25.84 -3.92
N ILE A 345 -10.65 -26.13 -4.66
CA ILE A 345 -11.47 -25.12 -5.34
C ILE A 345 -12.93 -25.32 -4.94
N PRO A 346 -13.46 -24.50 -4.01
CA PRO A 346 -14.90 -24.44 -3.76
C PRO A 346 -15.62 -23.84 -4.97
N THR A 347 -16.74 -24.44 -5.36
CA THR A 347 -17.58 -23.93 -6.46
C THR A 347 -19.06 -24.10 -6.17
N ARG A 348 -19.88 -23.24 -6.79
CA ARG A 348 -21.32 -23.42 -6.95
C ARG A 348 -21.69 -22.80 -8.29
N ASP A 349 -22.15 -23.61 -9.21
CA ASP A 349 -22.54 -23.19 -10.55
C ASP A 349 -21.41 -22.45 -11.29
N ARG A 350 -21.74 -21.65 -12.32
CA ARG A 350 -20.81 -20.76 -13.02
C ARG A 350 -19.72 -21.53 -13.77
N ALA A 351 -20.13 -22.50 -14.58
CA ALA A 351 -19.23 -23.29 -15.43
C ALA A 351 -18.31 -22.42 -16.30
N GLU A 352 -18.76 -21.23 -16.70
CA GLU A 352 -17.99 -20.27 -17.49
C GLU A 352 -16.82 -19.62 -16.73
N LEU A 353 -16.81 -19.67 -15.39
CA LEU A 353 -15.66 -19.28 -14.56
C LEU A 353 -14.75 -20.48 -14.26
N LEU A 354 -15.35 -21.60 -13.88
CA LEU A 354 -14.61 -22.81 -13.48
C LEU A 354 -13.84 -23.45 -14.66
N GLN A 355 -14.41 -23.44 -15.87
CA GLN A 355 -13.77 -24.04 -17.04
C GLN A 355 -12.41 -23.38 -17.37
N PRO A 356 -12.31 -22.04 -17.53
CA PRO A 356 -11.03 -21.38 -17.70
C PRO A 356 -10.05 -21.67 -16.55
N CYS A 357 -10.51 -21.64 -15.30
CA CYS A 357 -9.70 -21.96 -14.14
C CYS A 357 -9.05 -23.36 -14.24
N LEU A 358 -9.84 -24.41 -14.50
CA LEU A 358 -9.34 -25.78 -14.64
C LEU A 358 -8.45 -25.97 -15.86
N GLN A 359 -8.81 -25.35 -16.99
CA GLN A 359 -8.02 -25.42 -18.21
C GLN A 359 -6.65 -24.76 -18.02
N ARG A 360 -6.59 -23.59 -17.39
CA ARG A 360 -5.33 -22.89 -17.11
C ARG A 360 -4.48 -23.61 -16.07
N LEU A 361 -5.09 -24.22 -15.05
CA LEU A 361 -4.38 -25.08 -14.12
C LEU A 361 -3.72 -26.24 -14.89
N TRP A 362 -4.48 -26.96 -15.70
CA TRP A 362 -3.97 -28.05 -16.53
C TRP A 362 -2.83 -27.64 -17.48
N ASP A 363 -2.99 -26.53 -18.19
CA ASP A 363 -2.02 -26.07 -19.19
C ASP A 363 -0.72 -25.51 -18.59
N THR A 364 -0.75 -25.08 -17.32
CA THR A 364 0.38 -24.39 -16.69
C THR A 364 1.07 -25.17 -15.58
N THR A 365 0.54 -26.32 -15.19
CA THR A 365 1.16 -27.21 -14.20
C THR A 365 1.76 -28.44 -14.87
N SER A 366 3.08 -28.59 -14.83
CA SER A 366 3.78 -29.69 -15.50
C SER A 366 4.77 -30.45 -14.62
N HIS A 367 5.25 -29.87 -13.51
CA HIS A 367 6.36 -30.47 -12.76
C HIS A 367 6.04 -30.84 -11.31
N LEU A 368 4.90 -30.38 -10.77
CA LEU A 368 4.45 -30.73 -9.42
C LEU A 368 3.35 -31.79 -9.47
N HIS A 369 3.43 -32.83 -8.63
CA HIS A 369 2.36 -33.82 -8.50
C HIS A 369 1.15 -33.17 -7.83
N CYS A 370 0.17 -32.79 -8.64
CA CYS A 370 -1.01 -32.08 -8.21
C CYS A 370 -2.25 -32.96 -8.27
N ARG A 371 -3.05 -32.95 -7.20
CA ARG A 371 -4.45 -33.41 -7.23
C ARG A 371 -5.36 -32.21 -7.07
N VAL A 372 -6.39 -32.12 -7.90
CA VAL A 372 -7.42 -31.08 -7.80
C VAL A 372 -8.60 -31.64 -7.02
N THR A 373 -9.05 -30.95 -5.99
CA THR A 373 -10.29 -31.22 -5.27
C THR A 373 -11.28 -30.09 -5.48
N ILE A 374 -12.36 -30.36 -6.18
CA ILE A 374 -13.50 -29.45 -6.30
C ILE A 374 -14.46 -29.72 -5.15
N VAL A 375 -14.80 -28.68 -4.41
CA VAL A 375 -15.85 -28.76 -3.38
C VAL A 375 -17.11 -28.15 -3.98
N ASP A 376 -17.97 -29.00 -4.54
CA ASP A 376 -19.23 -28.60 -5.12
C ASP A 376 -20.25 -28.32 -4.00
N ASN A 377 -20.51 -27.04 -3.76
CA ASN A 377 -21.44 -26.55 -2.76
C ASN A 377 -22.89 -26.56 -3.27
N GLY A 378 -23.30 -27.63 -3.95
CA GLY A 378 -24.66 -27.84 -4.44
C GLY A 378 -25.00 -27.07 -5.73
N SER A 379 -24.15 -27.21 -6.76
CA SER A 379 -24.43 -26.70 -8.11
C SER A 379 -25.71 -27.31 -8.69
N GLN A 380 -26.50 -26.48 -9.38
CA GLN A 380 -27.78 -26.82 -10.00
C GLN A 380 -27.75 -26.69 -11.53
N GLU A 381 -26.82 -25.91 -12.08
CA GLU A 381 -26.71 -25.67 -13.52
C GLU A 381 -26.25 -26.94 -14.26
N PRO A 382 -26.97 -27.40 -15.29
CA PRO A 382 -26.56 -28.54 -16.10
C PRO A 382 -25.17 -28.38 -16.71
N ALA A 383 -24.80 -27.15 -17.09
CA ALA A 383 -23.47 -26.84 -17.62
C ALA A 383 -22.35 -27.18 -16.64
N THR A 384 -22.55 -26.91 -15.34
CA THR A 384 -21.56 -27.20 -14.29
C THR A 384 -21.45 -28.69 -14.04
N GLN A 385 -22.57 -29.42 -14.07
CA GLN A 385 -22.56 -30.88 -13.92
C GLN A 385 -21.83 -31.56 -15.08
N THR A 386 -22.12 -31.16 -16.32
CA THR A 386 -21.41 -31.65 -17.52
C THR A 386 -19.91 -31.36 -17.43
N LEU A 387 -19.54 -30.13 -17.06
CA LEU A 387 -18.15 -29.72 -16.89
C LEU A 387 -17.40 -30.62 -15.88
N LEU A 388 -17.99 -30.86 -14.72
CA LEU A 388 -17.36 -31.71 -13.68
C LEU A 388 -17.23 -33.17 -14.14
N ALA A 389 -18.22 -33.69 -14.87
CA ALA A 389 -18.17 -35.03 -15.43
C ALA A 389 -17.04 -35.17 -16.47
N ASP A 390 -16.92 -34.21 -17.39
CA ASP A 390 -15.89 -34.19 -18.43
C ASP A 390 -14.48 -34.14 -17.83
N TRP A 391 -14.25 -33.25 -16.85
CA TRP A 391 -12.96 -33.17 -16.17
C TRP A 391 -12.65 -34.40 -15.31
N THR A 392 -13.65 -35.02 -14.71
CA THR A 392 -13.48 -36.28 -13.97
C THR A 392 -13.05 -37.40 -14.91
N ALA A 393 -13.69 -37.50 -16.08
CA ALA A 393 -13.30 -38.46 -17.11
C ALA A 393 -11.88 -38.19 -17.66
N ARG A 394 -11.51 -36.91 -17.81
CA ARG A 394 -10.20 -36.49 -18.32
C ARG A 394 -9.05 -36.72 -17.34
N LEU A 395 -9.24 -36.41 -16.06
CA LEU A 395 -8.17 -36.44 -15.04
C LEU A 395 -8.15 -37.73 -14.22
N GLY A 396 -9.24 -38.49 -14.21
CA GLY A 396 -9.40 -39.68 -13.39
C GLY A 396 -9.03 -39.40 -11.93
N PRO A 397 -8.05 -40.11 -11.33
CA PRO A 397 -7.65 -39.92 -9.93
C PRO A 397 -7.00 -38.57 -9.63
N GLY A 398 -6.60 -37.81 -10.67
CA GLY A 398 -6.07 -36.46 -10.55
C GLY A 398 -7.12 -35.41 -10.17
N LEU A 399 -8.42 -35.73 -10.32
CA LEU A 399 -9.53 -34.89 -9.89
C LEU A 399 -10.40 -35.62 -8.87
N ARG A 400 -10.77 -34.92 -7.80
CA ARG A 400 -11.76 -35.36 -6.83
C ARG A 400 -12.87 -34.32 -6.73
N VAL A 401 -14.11 -34.75 -6.90
CA VAL A 401 -15.28 -33.89 -6.67
C VAL A 401 -15.92 -34.28 -5.34
N MET A 402 -16.07 -33.33 -4.43
CA MET A 402 -16.68 -33.50 -3.12
C MET A 402 -17.98 -32.68 -3.05
N ALA A 403 -19.09 -33.34 -2.76
CA ALA A 403 -20.37 -32.66 -2.56
C ALA A 403 -20.47 -32.11 -1.13
N ASP A 404 -20.89 -30.84 -1.01
CA ASP A 404 -21.21 -30.17 0.26
C ASP A 404 -22.47 -29.30 0.08
N PRO A 405 -23.65 -29.90 -0.12
CA PRO A 405 -24.88 -29.12 -0.30
C PRO A 405 -25.28 -28.46 1.02
N GLY A 406 -24.97 -27.17 1.18
CA GLY A 406 -25.34 -26.40 2.37
C GLY A 406 -25.23 -24.88 2.16
N PRO A 407 -25.47 -24.07 3.22
CA PRO A 407 -25.20 -22.64 3.17
C PRO A 407 -23.72 -22.40 2.83
N PHE A 408 -23.44 -21.44 1.95
CA PHE A 408 -22.07 -21.15 1.54
C PHE A 408 -21.23 -20.71 2.74
N ASN A 409 -20.07 -21.34 2.90
CA ASN A 409 -19.07 -21.00 3.90
C ASN A 409 -17.71 -21.45 3.36
N TRP A 410 -16.97 -20.50 2.78
CA TRP A 410 -15.68 -20.76 2.13
C TRP A 410 -14.70 -21.46 3.07
N SER A 411 -14.62 -21.01 4.32
CA SER A 411 -13.78 -21.61 5.37
C SER A 411 -14.12 -23.08 5.63
N ARG A 412 -15.41 -23.41 5.78
CA ARG A 412 -15.89 -24.80 6.00
C ARG A 412 -15.56 -25.69 4.81
N LEU A 413 -15.87 -25.22 3.60
CA LEU A 413 -15.66 -25.98 2.36
C LEU A 413 -14.17 -26.37 2.21
N ASN A 414 -13.29 -25.38 2.40
CA ASN A 414 -11.84 -25.60 2.36
C ASN A 414 -11.34 -26.52 3.48
N ASN A 415 -11.79 -26.31 4.72
CA ASN A 415 -11.43 -27.15 5.86
C ASN A 415 -11.81 -28.63 5.61
N ARG A 416 -12.99 -28.88 5.06
CA ARG A 416 -13.50 -30.23 4.80
C ARG A 416 -12.69 -30.96 3.74
N ALA A 417 -12.26 -30.27 2.69
CA ALA A 417 -11.39 -30.84 1.66
C ALA A 417 -9.94 -31.05 2.13
N ALA A 418 -9.42 -30.12 2.96
CA ALA A 418 -8.06 -30.16 3.47
C ALA A 418 -7.81 -31.31 4.47
N ARG A 419 -8.77 -31.62 5.34
CA ARG A 419 -8.64 -32.66 6.38
C ARG A 419 -8.22 -34.04 5.85
N PRO A 420 -8.90 -34.64 4.86
CA PRO A 420 -8.54 -35.95 4.31
C PRO A 420 -7.39 -35.89 3.30
N SER A 421 -6.87 -34.70 2.97
CA SER A 421 -5.68 -34.57 2.12
C SER A 421 -4.52 -35.38 2.67
N GLN A 422 -3.65 -35.88 1.80
CA GLN A 422 -2.35 -36.46 2.17
C GLN A 422 -1.20 -35.73 1.47
N ALA A 423 -1.50 -34.60 0.82
CA ALA A 423 -0.49 -33.81 0.12
C ALA A 423 0.41 -33.07 1.11
N ASP A 424 1.64 -32.77 0.71
CA ASP A 424 2.57 -31.98 1.52
C ASP A 424 2.11 -30.53 1.62
N LEU A 425 1.56 -30.01 0.51
CA LEU A 425 1.08 -28.64 0.35
C LEU A 425 -0.41 -28.62 0.04
N LEU A 426 -1.09 -27.60 0.56
CA LEU A 426 -2.44 -27.23 0.20
C LEU A 426 -2.40 -25.91 -0.55
N LEU A 427 -3.07 -25.83 -1.70
CA LEU A 427 -3.37 -24.58 -2.39
C LEU A 427 -4.87 -24.36 -2.34
N PHE A 428 -5.31 -23.28 -1.69
CA PHE A 428 -6.69 -22.81 -1.75
C PHE A 428 -6.81 -21.81 -2.88
N MET A 429 -7.77 -22.02 -3.76
CA MET A 429 -7.95 -21.19 -4.95
C MET A 429 -9.43 -20.98 -5.26
N ASN A 430 -9.81 -19.76 -5.64
CA ASN A 430 -11.17 -19.50 -6.11
C ASN A 430 -11.38 -20.08 -7.52
N ASN A 431 -12.65 -20.32 -7.89
CA ASN A 431 -13.02 -20.94 -9.16
C ASN A 431 -12.90 -20.01 -10.39
N ASP A 432 -12.55 -18.75 -10.20
CA ASP A 432 -12.41 -17.70 -11.22
C ASP A 432 -10.97 -17.15 -11.29
N VAL A 433 -10.00 -17.94 -10.81
CA VAL A 433 -8.57 -17.66 -10.88
C VAL A 433 -7.92 -18.44 -12.03
N GLU A 434 -7.13 -17.73 -12.82
CA GLU A 434 -6.47 -18.24 -14.03
C GLU A 434 -4.97 -17.98 -13.99
N ALA A 435 -4.18 -19.06 -14.01
CA ALA A 435 -2.74 -18.95 -14.13
C ALA A 435 -2.30 -18.43 -15.50
N ILE A 436 -1.45 -17.41 -15.53
CA ILE A 436 -1.05 -16.75 -16.80
C ILE A 436 0.11 -17.48 -17.47
N ARG A 437 1.10 -17.97 -16.70
CA ARG A 437 2.30 -18.64 -17.24
C ARG A 437 2.69 -19.87 -16.40
N PRO A 438 3.31 -20.90 -16.99
CA PRO A 438 3.88 -22.02 -16.24
C PRO A 438 4.94 -21.59 -15.21
N GLY A 439 5.20 -22.44 -14.21
CA GLY A 439 6.21 -22.22 -13.17
C GLY A 439 5.70 -21.49 -11.91
N TRP A 440 4.48 -20.95 -11.95
CA TRP A 440 3.87 -20.23 -10.83
C TRP A 440 3.65 -21.14 -9.60
N LEU A 441 3.17 -22.37 -9.83
CA LEU A 441 2.85 -23.32 -8.76
C LEU A 441 4.12 -23.81 -8.08
N GLU A 442 5.16 -24.06 -8.86
CA GLU A 442 6.48 -24.45 -8.39
C GLU A 442 7.14 -23.32 -7.59
N ALA A 443 7.00 -22.07 -8.02
CA ALA A 443 7.50 -20.91 -7.28
C ALA A 443 6.79 -20.77 -5.91
N MET A 444 5.46 -20.90 -5.89
CA MET A 444 4.71 -20.88 -4.63
C MET A 444 5.10 -22.06 -3.72
N ALA A 445 5.27 -23.26 -4.27
CA ALA A 445 5.66 -24.45 -3.53
C ALA A 445 7.06 -24.31 -2.93
N GLY A 446 8.02 -23.78 -3.68
CA GLY A 446 9.38 -23.52 -3.21
C GLY A 446 9.38 -22.62 -1.99
N GLN A 447 8.57 -21.56 -1.99
CA GLN A 447 8.40 -20.69 -0.84
C GLN A 447 7.67 -21.38 0.32
N ALA A 448 6.59 -22.10 0.04
CA ALA A 448 5.73 -22.71 1.06
C ALA A 448 6.45 -23.81 1.84
N LEU A 449 7.44 -24.47 1.25
CA LEU A 449 8.23 -25.51 1.92
C LEU A 449 9.27 -24.93 2.89
N ARG A 450 9.57 -23.63 2.82
CA ARG A 450 10.56 -23.00 3.70
C ARG A 450 10.05 -22.97 5.15
N PRO A 451 10.83 -23.46 6.14
CA PRO A 451 10.34 -23.61 7.52
C PRO A 451 9.80 -22.32 8.14
N ALA A 452 10.41 -21.17 7.83
CA ALA A 452 10.01 -19.86 8.39
C ALA A 452 8.72 -19.28 7.75
N ILE A 453 8.28 -19.82 6.61
CA ILE A 453 7.12 -19.31 5.88
C ILE A 453 5.84 -20.01 6.34
N GLY A 454 4.79 -19.23 6.59
CA GLY A 454 3.46 -19.71 6.98
C GLY A 454 2.51 -19.84 5.78
N CYS A 455 2.35 -18.76 5.02
CA CYS A 455 1.48 -18.73 3.84
C CYS A 455 2.20 -18.04 2.67
N VAL A 456 1.89 -18.50 1.46
CA VAL A 456 2.39 -17.92 0.22
C VAL A 456 1.21 -17.46 -0.62
N GLY A 457 1.23 -16.20 -1.04
CA GLY A 457 0.27 -15.62 -1.97
C GLY A 457 0.85 -15.45 -3.37
N ALA A 458 -0.03 -15.35 -4.34
CA ALA A 458 0.28 -14.96 -5.70
C ALA A 458 0.02 -13.46 -5.93
N VAL A 459 0.59 -12.88 -6.97
CA VAL A 459 0.14 -11.60 -7.51
C VAL A 459 -1.14 -11.85 -8.31
N LEU A 460 -2.24 -11.21 -7.92
CA LEU A 460 -3.51 -11.30 -8.63
C LEU A 460 -3.80 -9.98 -9.37
N THR A 461 -4.18 -10.10 -10.64
CA THR A 461 -4.61 -8.97 -11.46
C THR A 461 -6.09 -9.06 -11.77
N TYR A 462 -6.72 -7.90 -11.95
CA TYR A 462 -8.00 -7.78 -12.63
C TYR A 462 -7.85 -8.05 -14.14
N PRO A 463 -8.95 -8.27 -14.89
CA PRO A 463 -8.91 -8.44 -16.34
C PRO A 463 -8.31 -7.28 -17.13
N ASP A 464 -8.32 -6.07 -16.58
CA ASP A 464 -7.69 -4.88 -17.17
C ASP A 464 -6.16 -4.81 -16.94
N GLY A 465 -5.60 -5.77 -16.20
CA GLY A 465 -4.18 -5.84 -15.87
C GLY A 465 -3.76 -5.02 -14.65
N SER A 466 -4.70 -4.33 -13.99
CA SER A 466 -4.42 -3.68 -12.71
C SER A 466 -4.31 -4.70 -11.57
N LEU A 467 -3.55 -4.37 -10.53
CA LEU A 467 -3.35 -5.20 -9.35
C LEU A 467 -4.64 -5.26 -8.53
N GLN A 468 -5.03 -6.47 -8.18
CA GLN A 468 -6.06 -6.74 -7.17
C GLN A 468 -5.43 -7.22 -5.87
N HIS A 469 -4.34 -7.97 -5.94
CA HIS A 469 -3.59 -8.43 -4.77
C HIS A 469 -2.10 -8.51 -5.07
N ALA A 470 -1.31 -7.86 -4.22
CA ALA A 470 0.14 -8.06 -4.14
C ALA A 470 0.61 -8.27 -2.70
N GLY A 471 -0.32 -8.65 -1.81
CA GLY A 471 -0.16 -8.71 -0.35
C GLY A 471 -1.24 -7.95 0.40
N ILE A 472 -1.44 -8.26 1.69
CA ILE A 472 -2.41 -7.57 2.56
C ILE A 472 -1.68 -6.79 3.66
N VAL A 473 -2.04 -5.52 3.80
CA VAL A 473 -1.63 -4.65 4.90
C VAL A 473 -2.65 -4.75 6.04
N VAL A 474 -2.18 -5.25 7.17
CA VAL A 474 -2.97 -5.37 8.40
C VAL A 474 -3.04 -4.00 9.09
N GLY A 475 -4.23 -3.60 9.54
CA GLY A 475 -4.51 -2.29 10.12
C GLY A 475 -5.05 -1.26 9.11
N MET A 476 -5.00 -1.58 7.80
CA MET A 476 -5.54 -0.74 6.74
C MET A 476 -7.06 -0.72 6.76
N ALA A 477 -7.66 0.45 6.51
CA ALA A 477 -9.10 0.69 6.63
C ALA A 477 -9.73 0.25 7.98
N GLY A 478 -8.93 0.24 9.06
CA GLY A 478 -9.35 -0.25 10.38
C GLY A 478 -9.55 -1.77 10.46
N GLY A 479 -9.15 -2.51 9.44
CA GLY A 479 -9.18 -3.97 9.35
C GLY A 479 -7.93 -4.45 8.63
N ALA A 480 -8.06 -4.87 7.39
CA ALA A 480 -6.94 -5.18 6.52
C ALA A 480 -7.37 -4.97 5.07
N ASP A 481 -6.44 -4.57 4.20
CA ASP A 481 -6.74 -4.34 2.79
C ASP A 481 -5.53 -4.66 1.90
N HIS A 482 -5.76 -4.74 0.59
CA HIS A 482 -4.81 -5.19 -0.40
C HIS A 482 -3.86 -4.06 -0.78
N ALA A 483 -2.56 -4.30 -0.64
CA ALA A 483 -1.54 -3.36 -1.09
C ALA A 483 -1.60 -3.17 -2.62
N TYR A 484 -1.44 -1.92 -3.04
CA TYR A 484 -1.33 -1.45 -4.43
C TYR A 484 -2.55 -1.74 -5.31
N ARG A 485 -3.72 -2.02 -4.70
CA ARG A 485 -4.96 -2.28 -5.43
C ARG A 485 -5.27 -1.14 -6.42
N GLY A 486 -5.58 -1.50 -7.66
CA GLY A 486 -5.89 -0.59 -8.76
C GLY A 486 -4.67 -0.05 -9.52
N LEU A 487 -3.45 -0.25 -9.03
CA LEU A 487 -2.23 0.16 -9.73
C LEU A 487 -1.84 -0.85 -10.81
N GLY A 488 -1.14 -0.43 -11.86
CA GLY A 488 -0.56 -1.37 -12.82
C GLY A 488 0.53 -2.25 -12.19
N VAL A 489 0.71 -3.47 -12.68
CA VAL A 489 1.74 -4.42 -12.18
C VAL A 489 3.16 -3.81 -12.19
N GLU A 490 3.45 -2.90 -13.12
CA GLU A 490 4.75 -2.24 -13.28
C GLU A 490 4.82 -0.85 -12.57
N HIS A 491 3.97 -0.60 -11.57
CA HIS A 491 3.95 0.68 -10.87
C HIS A 491 5.31 1.02 -10.20
N PRO A 492 5.69 2.31 -10.10
CA PRO A 492 6.96 2.70 -9.50
C PRO A 492 6.89 2.88 -7.96
N VAL A 493 5.70 2.88 -7.36
CA VAL A 493 5.50 3.03 -5.90
C VAL A 493 6.44 2.10 -5.11
N HIS A 494 7.13 2.68 -4.11
CA HIS A 494 8.10 1.98 -3.27
C HIS A 494 9.14 1.20 -4.09
N ARG A 495 9.63 1.80 -5.18
CA ARG A 495 10.58 1.20 -6.13
C ARG A 495 10.07 -0.11 -6.74
N GLY A 496 8.77 -0.20 -7.00
CA GLY A 496 8.16 -1.37 -7.64
C GLY A 496 8.20 -2.63 -6.78
N ARG A 497 8.12 -2.48 -5.45
CA ARG A 497 8.26 -3.57 -4.47
C ARG A 497 7.37 -4.79 -4.74
N SER A 498 6.18 -4.61 -5.30
CA SER A 498 5.25 -5.70 -5.69
C SER A 498 5.83 -6.67 -6.72
N ARG A 499 6.89 -6.27 -7.44
CA ARG A 499 7.59 -7.09 -8.45
C ARG A 499 8.64 -8.01 -7.84
N PHE A 500 8.93 -7.88 -6.55
CA PHE A 500 9.95 -8.65 -5.84
C PHE A 500 9.32 -9.52 -4.76
N LEU A 501 10.03 -10.57 -4.34
CA LEU A 501 9.65 -11.38 -3.19
C LEU A 501 9.47 -10.47 -1.98
N THR A 502 8.25 -10.43 -1.43
CA THR A 502 7.90 -9.45 -0.40
C THR A 502 7.11 -10.08 0.73
N ASN A 503 7.46 -9.71 1.96
CA ASN A 503 6.73 -10.09 3.16
C ASN A 503 5.49 -9.22 3.35
N TRP A 504 4.43 -9.83 3.88
CA TRP A 504 3.15 -9.20 4.17
C TRP A 504 2.56 -9.70 5.48
N GLY A 505 1.59 -8.95 6.01
CA GLY A 505 0.88 -9.34 7.23
C GLY A 505 -0.11 -10.48 6.98
N ALA A 506 -0.63 -10.56 5.76
CA ALA A 506 -1.46 -11.66 5.27
C ALA A 506 -1.40 -11.75 3.74
N VAL A 507 -1.92 -12.85 3.21
CA VAL A 507 -2.16 -13.08 1.77
C VAL A 507 -3.59 -13.54 1.57
N THR A 508 -4.14 -13.34 0.36
CA THR A 508 -5.56 -13.58 0.11
C THR A 508 -5.89 -15.05 -0.10
N GLY A 509 -7.07 -15.49 0.37
CA GLY A 509 -7.63 -16.82 0.12
C GLY A 509 -7.97 -17.11 -1.34
N ALA A 510 -8.03 -16.10 -2.21
CA ALA A 510 -8.26 -16.32 -3.64
C ALA A 510 -7.15 -17.17 -4.29
N CYS A 511 -5.92 -17.10 -3.78
CA CYS A 511 -4.81 -18.00 -4.12
C CYS A 511 -3.80 -18.05 -2.96
N LEU A 512 -3.95 -19.03 -2.06
CA LEU A 512 -3.14 -19.18 -0.84
C LEU A 512 -2.55 -20.59 -0.76
N MET A 513 -1.22 -20.68 -0.69
CA MET A 513 -0.52 -21.95 -0.46
C MET A 513 0.04 -22.03 0.96
N VAL A 514 -0.06 -23.21 1.57
CA VAL A 514 0.44 -23.50 2.93
C VAL A 514 0.83 -24.97 3.06
N ARG A 515 1.78 -25.28 3.96
CA ARG A 515 2.06 -26.67 4.36
C ARG A 515 0.83 -27.29 5.00
N ARG A 516 0.42 -28.47 4.54
CA ARG A 516 -0.74 -29.18 5.08
C ARG A 516 -0.65 -29.37 6.59
N GLU A 517 0.51 -29.83 7.06
CA GLU A 517 0.77 -30.03 8.48
C GLU A 517 0.50 -28.76 9.30
N LEU A 518 0.99 -27.61 8.81
CA LEU A 518 0.82 -26.33 9.48
C LEU A 518 -0.65 -25.91 9.51
N PHE A 519 -1.36 -26.07 8.39
CA PHE A 519 -2.78 -25.77 8.30
C PHE A 519 -3.61 -26.56 9.31
N LEU A 520 -3.39 -27.88 9.40
CA LEU A 520 -4.12 -28.73 10.33
C LEU A 520 -3.75 -28.45 11.79
N ARG A 521 -2.45 -28.28 12.08
CA ARG A 521 -1.94 -28.01 13.42
C ARG A 521 -2.52 -26.72 14.01
N HIS A 522 -2.74 -25.70 13.19
CA HIS A 522 -3.29 -24.42 13.62
C HIS A 522 -4.82 -24.30 13.42
N GLY A 523 -5.51 -25.41 13.16
CA GLY A 523 -6.97 -25.50 13.19
C GLY A 523 -7.67 -25.01 11.92
N GLY A 524 -6.96 -24.85 10.81
CA GLY A 524 -7.52 -24.41 9.52
C GLY A 524 -8.16 -23.02 9.57
N PHE A 525 -9.04 -22.72 8.62
CA PHE A 525 -9.78 -21.45 8.58
C PHE A 525 -10.88 -21.41 9.65
N ASP A 526 -11.16 -20.23 10.22
CA ASP A 526 -12.24 -20.06 11.20
C ASP A 526 -13.60 -20.06 10.48
N GLU A 527 -14.40 -21.11 10.68
CA GLU A 527 -15.70 -21.27 10.02
C GLU A 527 -16.73 -20.21 10.44
N ARG A 528 -16.45 -19.38 11.46
CA ARG A 528 -17.24 -18.19 11.82
C ARG A 528 -16.96 -16.99 10.92
N LEU A 529 -15.97 -17.10 10.04
CA LEU A 529 -15.63 -16.16 8.98
C LEU A 529 -15.95 -16.83 7.63
N PRO A 530 -17.22 -16.81 7.18
CA PRO A 530 -17.66 -17.61 6.03
C PRO A 530 -17.18 -17.08 4.68
N VAL A 531 -16.88 -15.77 4.57
CA VAL A 531 -16.55 -15.09 3.32
C VAL A 531 -15.37 -14.14 3.50
N GLU A 532 -15.45 -13.17 4.42
CA GLU A 532 -14.39 -12.18 4.62
C GLU A 532 -13.42 -12.55 5.75
N PHE A 533 -12.17 -12.08 5.63
CA PHE A 533 -11.11 -12.13 6.64
C PHE A 533 -10.69 -13.53 7.14
N ASN A 534 -11.19 -14.62 6.58
CA ASN A 534 -10.80 -15.98 6.98
C ASN A 534 -9.29 -16.24 6.77
N ASP A 535 -8.78 -15.76 5.65
CA ASP A 535 -7.39 -15.75 5.21
C ASP A 535 -6.52 -14.86 6.09
N VAL A 536 -6.98 -13.64 6.38
CA VAL A 536 -6.32 -12.68 7.27
C VAL A 536 -6.21 -13.23 8.69
N ASP A 537 -7.30 -13.77 9.25
CA ASP A 537 -7.29 -14.38 10.58
C ASP A 537 -6.30 -15.55 10.65
N PHE A 538 -6.28 -16.41 9.62
CA PHE A 538 -5.38 -17.55 9.57
C PHE A 538 -3.90 -17.11 9.48
N CYS A 539 -3.59 -16.14 8.61
CA CYS A 539 -2.25 -15.55 8.55
C CYS A 539 -1.84 -14.94 9.89
N LEU A 540 -2.71 -14.12 10.51
CA LEU A 540 -2.43 -13.51 11.80
C LEU A 540 -2.19 -14.53 12.92
N ARG A 541 -2.89 -15.68 12.92
CA ARG A 541 -2.62 -16.79 13.84
C ARG A 541 -1.22 -17.37 13.65
N LEU A 542 -0.81 -17.61 12.42
CA LEU A 542 0.52 -18.13 12.12
C LEU A 542 1.62 -17.10 12.43
N GLY A 543 1.40 -15.83 12.08
CA GLY A 543 2.29 -14.73 12.43
C GLY A 543 2.42 -14.48 13.93
N ALA A 544 1.39 -14.79 14.72
CA ALA A 544 1.45 -14.71 16.18
C ALA A 544 2.41 -15.74 16.81
N VAL A 545 2.72 -16.83 16.09
CA VAL A 545 3.69 -17.87 16.52
C VAL A 545 5.02 -17.81 15.74
N GLY A 546 5.26 -16.72 15.01
CA GLY A 546 6.56 -16.42 14.39
C GLY A 546 6.72 -16.78 12.91
N TYR A 547 5.67 -17.28 12.25
CA TYR A 547 5.74 -17.50 10.79
C TYR A 547 5.63 -16.19 10.01
N ARG A 548 6.24 -16.16 8.83
CA ARG A 548 6.17 -15.03 7.90
C ARG A 548 5.29 -15.38 6.70
N HIS A 549 4.64 -14.38 6.11
CA HIS A 549 3.88 -14.57 4.87
C HIS A 549 4.54 -13.81 3.75
N VAL A 550 4.55 -14.41 2.56
CA VAL A 550 5.20 -13.82 1.37
C VAL A 550 4.27 -13.85 0.18
N VAL A 551 4.42 -12.87 -0.71
CA VAL A 551 3.92 -12.94 -2.08
C VAL A 551 5.10 -13.14 -3.01
N THR A 552 5.00 -14.14 -3.89
CA THR A 552 6.06 -14.46 -4.86
C THR A 552 5.70 -13.85 -6.22
N PRO A 553 6.55 -12.98 -6.81
CA PRO A 553 6.22 -12.28 -8.06
C PRO A 553 6.26 -13.20 -9.29
N GLU A 554 6.80 -14.41 -9.16
CA GLU A 554 6.80 -15.44 -10.21
C GLU A 554 5.41 -16.07 -10.41
N ALA A 555 4.51 -15.93 -9.43
CA ALA A 555 3.13 -16.40 -9.51
C ALA A 555 2.20 -15.22 -9.82
N VAL A 556 2.02 -14.92 -11.11
CA VAL A 556 1.04 -13.92 -11.57
C VAL A 556 -0.18 -14.63 -12.15
N LEU A 557 -1.34 -14.37 -11.56
CA LEU A 557 -2.62 -14.97 -11.93
C LEU A 557 -3.66 -13.87 -12.19
N LEU A 558 -4.55 -14.13 -13.13
CA LEU A 558 -5.74 -13.34 -13.36
C LEU A 558 -6.82 -13.81 -12.39
N HIS A 559 -7.53 -12.89 -11.72
CA HIS A 559 -8.72 -13.21 -10.93
C HIS A 559 -9.88 -12.40 -11.49
N ARG A 560 -10.86 -13.09 -12.08
CA ARG A 560 -11.96 -12.45 -12.83
C ARG A 560 -13.08 -11.89 -11.97
N GLU A 561 -12.86 -11.83 -10.65
CA GLU A 561 -13.84 -11.45 -9.63
C GLU A 561 -14.96 -10.61 -10.21
N SER A 562 -16.19 -11.15 -10.17
CA SER A 562 -17.35 -10.39 -10.58
C SER A 562 -17.45 -9.17 -9.66
N GLN A 563 -17.19 -7.98 -10.20
CA GLN A 563 -17.45 -6.69 -9.54
C GLN A 563 -18.86 -6.63 -8.90
N SER A 564 -19.77 -7.54 -9.26
CA SER A 564 -21.09 -7.70 -8.64
C SER A 564 -21.10 -8.17 -7.19
N ARG A 565 -20.09 -8.90 -6.66
CA ARG A 565 -20.07 -9.28 -5.22
C ARG A 565 -19.75 -8.08 -4.34
N ASP A 566 -18.80 -7.26 -4.75
CA ASP A 566 -18.48 -5.99 -4.09
C ASP A 566 -19.63 -4.99 -4.23
N ALA A 567 -20.29 -4.94 -5.40
CA ALA A 567 -21.42 -4.04 -5.66
C ALA A 567 -22.70 -4.36 -4.87
N GLN A 568 -22.85 -5.57 -4.30
CA GLN A 568 -24.07 -5.98 -3.60
C GLN A 568 -23.96 -5.94 -2.07
N GLY A 569 -22.79 -5.60 -1.53
CA GLY A 569 -22.58 -5.46 -0.09
C GLY A 569 -22.77 -6.78 0.67
N SER A 570 -21.66 -7.40 1.05
CA SER A 570 -21.72 -8.62 1.86
C SER A 570 -22.44 -8.40 3.19
N THR A 571 -23.43 -9.23 3.48
CA THR A 571 -24.17 -9.22 4.74
C THR A 571 -23.33 -9.69 5.92
N THR A 572 -22.19 -10.35 5.69
CA THR A 572 -21.29 -10.87 6.74
C THR A 572 -20.11 -9.96 7.03
N ALA A 573 -19.76 -9.03 6.12
CA ALA A 573 -18.55 -8.22 6.20
C ALA A 573 -18.44 -7.41 7.50
N ALA A 574 -19.52 -6.75 7.94
CA ALA A 574 -19.50 -5.95 9.17
C ALA A 574 -19.23 -6.81 10.42
N ALA A 575 -19.87 -7.97 10.52
CA ALA A 575 -19.68 -8.90 11.63
C ALA A 575 -18.28 -9.54 11.61
N ALA A 576 -17.76 -9.86 10.42
CA ALA A 576 -16.41 -10.37 10.23
C ALA A 576 -15.35 -9.34 10.66
N LEU A 577 -15.50 -8.08 10.23
CA LEU A 577 -14.64 -6.97 10.61
C LEU A 577 -14.63 -6.76 12.14
N GLU A 578 -15.80 -6.74 12.78
CA GLU A 578 -15.89 -6.58 14.23
C GLU A 578 -15.19 -7.74 14.97
N ARG A 579 -15.36 -8.99 14.49
CA ARG A 579 -14.66 -10.15 15.05
C ARG A 579 -13.14 -10.00 14.96
N VAL A 580 -12.63 -9.60 13.79
CA VAL A 580 -11.19 -9.38 13.57
C VAL A 580 -10.68 -8.23 14.44
N ARG A 581 -11.40 -7.11 14.52
CA ARG A 581 -11.07 -5.98 15.39
C ARG A 581 -10.97 -6.39 16.85
N ARG A 582 -11.94 -7.14 17.34
CA ARG A 582 -11.95 -7.63 18.72
C ARG A 582 -10.79 -8.59 18.99
N ARG A 583 -10.53 -9.54 18.09
CA ARG A 583 -9.50 -10.57 18.27
C ARG A 583 -8.08 -10.03 18.11
N TRP A 584 -7.88 -9.15 17.13
CA TRP A 584 -6.57 -8.71 16.66
C TRP A 584 -6.29 -7.23 16.90
N LYS A 585 -7.04 -6.57 17.79
CA LYS A 585 -6.90 -5.13 18.13
C LYS A 585 -5.45 -4.65 18.19
N ALA A 586 -4.61 -5.33 18.98
CA ALA A 586 -3.21 -4.95 19.14
C ALA A 586 -2.42 -5.02 17.82
N ARG A 587 -2.65 -6.04 16.99
CA ARG A 587 -1.99 -6.21 15.69
C ARG A 587 -2.49 -5.21 14.65
N LEU A 588 -3.77 -4.85 14.67
CA LEU A 588 -4.34 -3.83 13.77
C LEU A 588 -3.79 -2.42 14.04
N HIS A 589 -3.46 -2.12 15.29
CA HIS A 589 -2.92 -0.80 15.68
C HIS A 589 -1.39 -0.74 15.65
N ALA A 590 -0.70 -1.87 15.73
CA ALA A 590 0.75 -1.94 15.68
C ALA A 590 1.34 -1.38 14.37
N THR A 591 2.58 -0.90 14.43
CA THR A 591 3.37 -0.64 13.22
C THR A 591 3.59 -1.93 12.46
N SER A 592 3.35 -1.87 11.15
CA SER A 592 3.43 -3.00 10.25
C SER A 592 4.83 -3.02 9.63
N PRO A 593 5.72 -3.99 9.93
CA PRO A 593 7.07 -3.99 9.38
C PRO A 593 7.08 -4.18 7.86
N TRP A 594 5.99 -4.68 7.28
CA TRP A 594 5.84 -4.87 5.84
C TRP A 594 5.24 -3.65 5.11
N TRP A 595 4.95 -2.53 5.77
CA TRP A 595 4.51 -1.29 5.11
C TRP A 595 5.37 -0.11 5.57
N PRO A 596 5.87 0.76 4.68
CA PRO A 596 6.69 1.89 5.12
C PRO A 596 5.95 2.77 6.12
N ALA A 597 6.64 3.19 7.19
CA ALA A 597 6.03 3.99 8.25
C ALA A 597 5.59 5.39 7.79
N ALA A 598 6.21 5.88 6.71
CA ALA A 598 5.85 7.12 6.03
C ALA A 598 4.58 6.99 5.18
N SER A 599 4.18 5.78 4.78
CA SER A 599 2.99 5.56 3.93
C SER A 599 1.70 5.61 4.74
N ALA A 600 0.63 6.09 4.09
CA ALA A 600 -0.70 6.18 4.65
C ALA A 600 -1.19 4.77 5.04
N ARG A 601 -1.61 4.62 6.31
CA ARG A 601 -2.11 3.32 6.79
C ARG A 601 -3.45 2.96 6.18
N ASN A 602 -4.22 3.93 5.72
CA ASN A 602 -5.57 3.79 5.16
C ASN A 602 -5.60 3.90 3.62
N SER A 603 -4.45 3.84 2.95
CA SER A 603 -4.39 3.88 1.50
C SER A 603 -3.55 2.74 0.95
N ALA A 604 -4.13 1.99 0.01
CA ALA A 604 -3.49 0.87 -0.65
C ALA A 604 -2.38 1.29 -1.61
N ASP A 605 -2.39 2.51 -2.14
CA ASP A 605 -1.49 2.93 -3.22
C ASP A 605 -0.09 3.38 -2.76
N GLY A 606 0.20 3.29 -1.46
CA GLY A 606 1.51 3.62 -0.91
C GLY A 606 1.82 5.11 -0.79
N ARG A 607 0.87 6.01 -1.07
CA ARG A 607 1.06 7.45 -0.85
C ARG A 607 1.47 7.76 0.59
N PRO A 608 2.23 8.83 0.86
CA PRO A 608 2.59 9.20 2.23
C PRO A 608 1.37 9.57 3.07
N ARG A 609 1.45 9.27 4.36
CA ARG A 609 0.38 9.49 5.33
C ARG A 609 0.02 10.95 5.49
N GLU A 610 0.98 11.86 5.31
CA GLU A 610 0.77 13.29 5.42
C GLU A 610 -0.06 13.88 4.27
N PHE A 611 -0.22 13.12 3.17
CA PHE A 611 -1.11 13.45 2.06
C PHE A 611 -2.50 12.83 2.17
N CYS A 612 -2.73 12.01 3.21
CA CYS A 612 -4.05 11.47 3.48
C CYS A 612 -4.73 12.33 4.57
N PRO A 613 -5.81 13.05 4.25
CA PRO A 613 -6.56 13.75 5.29
C PRO A 613 -7.24 12.74 6.25
N PRO A 614 -7.50 13.13 7.51
CA PRO A 614 -8.28 12.31 8.43
C PRO A 614 -9.70 12.09 7.86
N GLY A 615 -10.05 10.84 7.50
CA GLY A 615 -11.41 10.46 7.11
C GLY A 615 -11.63 10.04 5.65
N TRP A 616 -10.59 9.96 4.82
CA TRP A 616 -10.77 9.86 3.36
C TRP A 616 -10.99 8.48 2.73
N TRP A 617 -11.04 7.38 3.48
CA TRP A 617 -11.26 6.06 2.86
C TRP A 617 -12.15 5.12 3.68
N LEU A 618 -13.41 5.04 3.25
CA LEU A 618 -14.20 3.82 3.16
C LEU A 618 -14.50 3.64 1.66
N GLY A 619 -14.00 2.56 1.07
CA GLY A 619 -14.43 2.13 -0.26
C GLY A 619 -15.96 2.13 -0.33
N ASP A 620 -16.48 2.71 -1.40
CA ASP A 620 -17.88 2.75 -1.84
C ASP A 620 -18.95 3.42 -0.97
N ARG A 621 -18.62 4.09 0.14
CA ARG A 621 -19.59 4.98 0.81
C ARG A 621 -18.96 6.26 1.37
N MET A 622 -19.31 7.38 0.73
CA MET A 622 -19.31 8.68 1.38
C MET A 622 -20.20 8.61 2.63
N VAL A 623 -19.64 8.97 3.78
CA VAL A 623 -20.43 9.46 4.91
C VAL A 623 -19.89 10.85 5.22
N GLY A 624 -20.58 11.87 4.72
CA GLY A 624 -20.38 13.23 5.20
C GLY A 624 -20.78 13.34 6.69
N PRO A 625 -20.34 14.39 7.41
CA PRO A 625 -20.60 14.51 8.85
C PRO A 625 -22.09 14.56 9.23
N GLN A 626 -23.02 14.80 8.30
CA GLN A 626 -24.45 14.69 8.55
C GLN A 626 -25.17 14.24 7.27
N GLY A 627 -25.72 13.02 7.27
CA GLY A 627 -26.47 12.50 6.14
C GLY A 627 -27.78 13.25 5.92
N GLN A 628 -27.86 14.06 4.87
CA GLN A 628 -29.08 14.34 4.10
C GLN A 628 -28.73 14.70 2.64
N PRO A 629 -29.48 14.20 1.64
CA PRO A 629 -29.40 14.70 0.28
C PRO A 629 -30.12 16.05 0.19
N TRP A 630 -29.42 17.10 -0.24
CA TRP A 630 -30.06 18.35 -0.66
C TRP A 630 -30.70 18.17 -2.03
N GLY A 631 -32.03 18.27 -2.11
CA GLY A 631 -32.74 18.29 -3.40
C GLY A 631 -34.23 17.92 -3.38
N SER A 632 -35.02 18.44 -2.44
CA SER A 632 -36.47 18.61 -2.63
C SER A 632 -37.01 19.63 -1.63
N SER A 633 -37.06 20.89 -2.06
CA SER A 633 -38.01 21.93 -1.69
C SER A 633 -37.92 22.98 -2.78
#